data_AF-A0A7W4EWE5-F1
#
_entry.id   AF-A0A7W4EWE5-F1
#
_cell.length_a   1.000
_cell.length_b   1.000
_cell.length_c   1.000
_cell.angle_alpha   90.00
_cell.angle_beta   90.00
_cell.angle_gamma   90.00
#
_symmetry.space_group_name_H-M   'P 1'
#
loop_
_entity.id
_entity.type
_entity.pdbx_description
1 polymer ?
#
loop_
_entity_poly.entity_id
_entity_poly.type
_entity_poly.pdbx_seq_one_letter_code
_entity_poly.pdbx_strand_id
1 'polypeptide(L)'
;MVQYTIQELVWAIGGTVHGIPEGSVREVVTDSRAVQQGRGLLFFAIPGARHNGHDYVAELYRTRGVRRFVISEIRPEFHDLEQATFILVPSTLDALQHLAAYHRQRFSIPVVGITGSNGKTIVKEWLAAVLSAKYHTHHSPASFNSQLGVPLSILGLSPHYEVGVYEAGISQPGEMARLAAVIRPTLGIITNLGAAHQEGFTSLRQKGEEKFQLFAHTKTLVYCADQPLVRELAQELAQKHGVELKSWSVKGNPADLAVDLQGELNPEFPGQSGASSPQFTFRWRGAHHAGTLPGTDAPTVENTLHTLLASLLLGLEPEVAVRELARLQPIPMRLERLQGLEGHPLINDTYNCDLESLQIALDFLCRQAPTTPKTLILSDILQSGLPSTELYTRVAELVTTHGVDHLIGIGEAISANASLFAPPTRQAPSHLGCTPELSVQFYPDTEAFLKVMDPAALSHSAVLVKGSRPFRLERVSHRLEGRIHRTVLEVNLKAVEYNLNYFRGLLKPGVKLLVLLKAFAYGNGSAELAAFLQYHRIDYVGVAFADEGVELRRAGVQVPILVLNPAPDSYASLIAHRLEPELFSLAVAYDFARVAHEAGCKGYPVHIKLDTGMHRVGLQRDDIRLLQALLADSPSIRVASIFTHLAVADEPSQDPFTLAQLAEFKTMAESICQSLHYRPMLHVLNSAGIER
;
A
#
# COMPACT_ATOMS: atom_id res chain seq x y z
N MET A 1 -7.91 -6.03 -19.87
CA MET A 1 -6.70 -5.18 -19.85
C MET A 1 -6.51 -4.56 -21.22
N VAL A 2 -6.10 -3.29 -21.28
CA VAL A 2 -5.80 -2.59 -22.53
C VAL A 2 -4.45 -3.07 -23.06
N GLN A 3 -4.39 -3.41 -24.35
CA GLN A 3 -3.17 -3.84 -25.03
C GLN A 3 -2.72 -2.76 -26.01
N TYR A 4 -1.42 -2.55 -26.11
CA TYR A 4 -0.80 -1.61 -27.05
C TYR A 4 0.12 -2.32 -28.02
N THR A 5 0.18 -1.84 -29.26
CA THR A 5 1.25 -2.19 -30.20
C THR A 5 2.42 -1.23 -30.07
N ILE A 6 3.62 -1.63 -30.52
CA ILE A 6 4.77 -0.71 -30.55
C ILE A 6 4.46 0.53 -31.41
N GLN A 7 3.79 0.35 -32.55
CA GLN A 7 3.38 1.47 -33.41
C GLN A 7 2.45 2.45 -32.69
N GLU A 8 1.47 1.93 -31.93
CA GLU A 8 0.56 2.74 -31.13
C GLU A 8 1.30 3.49 -30.01
N LEU A 9 2.26 2.83 -29.36
CA LEU A 9 3.09 3.47 -28.33
C LEU A 9 3.90 4.63 -28.89
N VAL A 10 4.57 4.43 -30.04
CA VAL A 10 5.34 5.48 -30.73
C VAL A 10 4.44 6.64 -31.12
N TRP A 11 3.23 6.36 -31.60
CA TRP A 11 2.26 7.41 -31.92
C TRP A 11 1.82 8.19 -30.67
N ALA A 12 1.59 7.50 -29.55
CA ALA A 12 1.11 8.10 -28.31
C ALA A 12 2.19 8.90 -27.56
N ILE A 13 3.43 8.41 -27.51
CA ILE A 13 4.50 9.00 -26.68
C ILE A 13 5.58 9.72 -27.49
N GLY A 14 5.57 9.56 -28.82
CA GLY A 14 6.65 9.98 -29.70
C GLY A 14 7.88 9.08 -29.60
N GLY A 15 8.96 9.50 -30.25
CA GLY A 15 10.26 8.84 -30.19
C GLY A 15 10.60 7.95 -31.38
N THR A 16 11.81 7.40 -31.35
CA THR A 16 12.37 6.57 -32.42
C THR A 16 12.57 5.15 -31.92
N VAL A 17 12.17 4.16 -32.73
CA VAL A 17 12.32 2.75 -32.38
C VAL A 17 13.69 2.23 -32.83
N HIS A 18 14.37 1.54 -31.92
CA HIS A 18 15.60 0.77 -32.19
C HIS A 18 15.38 -0.70 -31.80
N GLY A 19 15.98 -1.61 -32.56
CA GLY A 19 15.81 -3.07 -32.36
C GLY A 19 14.54 -3.61 -33.03
N ILE A 20 13.83 -4.54 -32.37
CA ILE A 20 12.66 -5.22 -32.95
C ILE A 20 11.44 -4.28 -32.96
N PRO A 21 10.84 -3.93 -34.11
CA PRO A 21 9.75 -2.95 -34.19
C PRO A 21 8.35 -3.53 -33.89
N GLU A 22 8.26 -4.83 -33.64
CA GLU A 22 7.00 -5.55 -33.45
C GLU A 22 6.79 -6.04 -32.01
N GLY A 23 5.53 -6.19 -31.63
CA GLY A 23 5.16 -6.76 -30.34
C GLY A 23 3.97 -6.09 -29.71
N SER A 24 3.48 -6.72 -28.65
CA SER A 24 2.37 -6.19 -27.87
C SER A 24 2.73 -6.00 -26.41
N VAL A 25 2.33 -4.86 -25.86
CA VAL A 25 2.48 -4.49 -24.47
C VAL A 25 1.12 -4.62 -23.78
N ARG A 26 1.11 -5.26 -22.61
CA ARG A 26 -0.07 -5.44 -21.76
C ARG A 26 0.03 -4.70 -20.44
N GLU A 27 1.25 -4.38 -20.01
CA GLU A 27 1.51 -3.80 -18.70
C GLU A 27 2.72 -2.88 -18.77
N VAL A 28 2.66 -1.78 -18.02
CA VAL A 28 3.67 -0.72 -17.96
C VAL A 28 4.26 -0.72 -16.56
N VAL A 29 5.59 -0.75 -16.47
CA VAL A 29 6.31 -0.80 -15.18
C VAL A 29 7.45 0.21 -15.18
N THR A 30 7.66 0.87 -14.03
CA THR A 30 8.78 1.80 -13.81
C THR A 30 9.74 1.32 -12.71
N ASP A 31 9.32 0.39 -11.86
CA ASP A 31 10.12 -0.17 -10.77
C ASP A 31 10.64 -1.56 -11.15
N SER A 32 11.96 -1.69 -11.29
CA SER A 32 12.61 -2.95 -11.66
C SER A 32 12.33 -4.07 -10.64
N ARG A 33 12.08 -3.73 -9.37
CA ARG A 33 11.82 -4.70 -8.28
C ARG A 33 10.44 -5.35 -8.41
N ALA A 34 9.49 -4.69 -9.07
CA ALA A 34 8.15 -5.22 -9.29
C ALA A 34 8.09 -6.25 -10.43
N VAL A 35 9.17 -6.36 -11.24
CA VAL A 35 9.20 -7.23 -12.42
C VAL A 35 9.48 -8.68 -12.04
N GLN A 36 8.45 -9.53 -12.02
CA GLN A 36 8.62 -10.98 -11.82
C GLN A 36 8.86 -11.74 -13.13
N GLN A 37 8.15 -11.41 -14.21
CA GLN A 37 8.32 -11.98 -15.55
C GLN A 37 8.12 -10.91 -16.62
N GLY A 38 8.99 -10.86 -17.63
CA GLY A 38 9.06 -9.76 -18.60
C GLY A 38 8.16 -9.87 -19.83
N ARG A 39 7.42 -10.98 -20.01
CA ARG A 39 6.59 -11.20 -21.20
C ARG A 39 5.43 -10.21 -21.24
N GLY A 40 5.39 -9.36 -22.26
CA GLY A 40 4.31 -8.37 -22.43
C GLY A 40 4.49 -7.08 -21.63
N LEU A 41 5.59 -6.94 -20.88
CA LEU A 41 5.91 -5.71 -20.15
C LEU A 41 6.56 -4.66 -21.04
N LEU A 42 6.28 -3.40 -20.74
CA LEU A 42 7.04 -2.22 -21.17
C LEU A 42 7.67 -1.56 -19.96
N PHE A 43 9.00 -1.54 -19.90
CA PHE A 43 9.73 -0.90 -18.81
C PHE A 43 10.08 0.55 -19.17
N PHE A 44 9.66 1.51 -18.35
CA PHE A 44 10.06 2.91 -18.46
C PHE A 44 11.29 3.18 -17.61
N ALA A 45 12.42 3.46 -18.25
CA ALA A 45 13.66 3.82 -17.59
C ALA A 45 13.61 5.29 -17.14
N ILE A 46 13.04 5.54 -15.95
CA ILE A 46 12.94 6.90 -15.40
C ILE A 46 14.25 7.28 -14.69
N PRO A 47 14.93 8.37 -15.09
CA PRO A 47 16.06 8.91 -14.32
C PRO A 47 15.53 9.61 -13.05
N GLY A 48 16.07 9.24 -11.89
CA GLY A 48 15.77 9.86 -10.60
C GLY A 48 17.01 10.47 -9.95
N ALA A 49 16.82 11.26 -8.89
CA ALA A 49 17.93 11.96 -8.20
C ALA A 49 18.96 11.03 -7.54
N ARG A 50 18.57 9.79 -7.19
CA ARG A 50 19.43 8.81 -6.50
C ARG A 50 19.62 7.50 -7.29
N HIS A 51 18.75 7.21 -8.25
CA HIS A 51 18.75 5.97 -9.01
C HIS A 51 18.33 6.27 -10.44
N ASN A 52 18.96 5.64 -11.42
CA ASN A 52 18.60 5.79 -12.82
C ASN A 52 18.01 4.48 -13.36
N GLY A 53 16.77 4.52 -13.86
CA GLY A 53 16.09 3.36 -14.43
C GLY A 53 16.87 2.67 -15.56
N HIS A 54 17.72 3.42 -16.27
CA HIS A 54 18.56 2.89 -17.35
C HIS A 54 19.56 1.83 -16.86
N ASP A 55 20.00 1.93 -15.60
CA ASP A 55 20.97 1.01 -14.99
C ASP A 55 20.42 -0.43 -14.91
N TYR A 56 19.09 -0.61 -14.91
CA TYR A 56 18.43 -1.90 -14.76
C TYR A 56 18.03 -2.57 -16.08
N VAL A 57 18.14 -1.86 -17.21
CA VAL A 57 17.65 -2.35 -18.52
C VAL A 57 18.31 -3.68 -18.91
N ALA A 58 19.63 -3.77 -18.78
CA ALA A 58 20.38 -4.96 -19.16
C ALA A 58 20.12 -6.15 -18.22
N GLU A 59 19.95 -5.89 -16.91
CA GLU A 59 19.57 -6.92 -15.93
C GLU A 59 18.17 -7.46 -16.23
N LEU A 60 17.17 -6.57 -16.35
CA LEU A 60 15.79 -6.93 -16.66
C LEU A 60 15.65 -7.72 -17.98
N TYR A 61 16.46 -7.39 -18.99
CA TYR A 61 16.49 -8.16 -20.23
C TYR A 61 17.01 -9.60 -20.01
N ARG A 62 18.13 -9.75 -19.30
CA ARG A 62 18.83 -11.04 -19.15
C ARG A 62 18.18 -11.96 -18.12
N THR A 63 17.79 -11.43 -16.96
CA THR A 63 17.31 -12.23 -15.81
C THR A 63 15.79 -12.34 -15.76
N ARG A 64 15.07 -11.28 -16.14
CA ARG A 64 13.60 -11.21 -16.03
C ARG A 64 12.89 -11.39 -17.36
N GLY A 65 13.61 -11.41 -18.48
CA GLY A 65 13.02 -11.62 -19.81
C GLY A 65 12.24 -10.42 -20.36
N VAL A 66 12.50 -9.20 -19.87
CA VAL A 66 11.88 -7.98 -20.42
C VAL A 66 12.45 -7.74 -21.82
N ARG A 67 11.58 -7.33 -22.75
CA ARG A 67 11.98 -7.11 -24.16
C ARG A 67 11.68 -5.71 -24.68
N ARG A 68 10.91 -4.89 -23.97
CA ARG A 68 10.52 -3.55 -24.45
C ARG A 68 10.82 -2.50 -23.40
N PHE A 69 11.49 -1.44 -23.83
CA PHE A 69 12.01 -0.40 -22.97
C PHE A 69 11.72 0.97 -23.56
N VAL A 70 11.30 1.93 -22.74
CA VAL A 70 11.29 3.36 -23.07
C VAL A 70 12.48 4.00 -22.36
N ILE A 71 13.37 4.61 -23.14
CA ILE A 71 14.67 5.12 -22.68
C ILE A 71 14.86 6.57 -23.16
N SER A 72 15.68 7.35 -22.44
CA SER A 72 16.08 8.69 -22.84
C SER A 72 17.46 8.78 -23.48
N GLU A 73 18.25 7.72 -23.35
CA GLU A 73 19.60 7.63 -23.92
C GLU A 73 19.91 6.19 -24.31
N ILE A 74 20.65 6.00 -25.41
CA ILE A 74 21.21 4.70 -25.77
C ILE A 74 22.56 4.56 -25.09
N ARG A 75 22.77 3.45 -24.37
CA ARG A 75 24.03 3.13 -23.71
C ARG A 75 24.76 1.97 -24.40
N PRO A 76 26.10 1.89 -24.32
CA PRO A 76 26.89 0.82 -24.95
C PRO A 76 26.37 -0.59 -24.65
N GLU A 77 26.00 -0.85 -23.41
CA GLU A 77 25.49 -2.14 -22.93
C GLU A 77 24.13 -2.56 -23.54
N PHE A 78 23.43 -1.66 -24.24
CA PHE A 78 22.17 -1.97 -24.91
C PHE A 78 22.37 -2.58 -26.30
N HIS A 79 23.56 -2.40 -26.91
CA HIS A 79 23.84 -2.93 -28.25
C HIS A 79 23.86 -4.47 -28.28
N ASP A 80 24.17 -5.12 -27.16
CA ASP A 80 24.19 -6.59 -27.05
C ASP A 80 22.79 -7.21 -26.79
N LEU A 81 21.73 -6.39 -26.77
CA LEU A 81 20.36 -6.82 -26.44
C LEU A 81 19.55 -7.04 -27.71
N GLU A 82 19.94 -8.04 -28.52
CA GLU A 82 19.44 -8.27 -29.89
C GLU A 82 17.91 -8.44 -30.02
N GLN A 83 17.23 -8.93 -28.97
CA GLN A 83 15.76 -9.11 -28.98
C GLN A 83 15.00 -7.95 -28.33
N ALA A 84 15.68 -6.86 -27.96
CA ALA A 84 15.05 -5.74 -27.31
C ALA A 84 14.43 -4.78 -28.33
N THR A 85 13.35 -4.15 -27.92
CA THR A 85 12.75 -2.96 -28.53
C THR A 85 13.05 -1.78 -27.61
N PHE A 86 13.72 -0.76 -28.13
CA PHE A 86 13.93 0.50 -27.43
C PHE A 86 13.14 1.61 -28.10
N ILE A 87 12.29 2.29 -27.35
CA ILE A 87 11.63 3.53 -27.78
C ILE A 87 12.43 4.67 -27.16
N LEU A 88 13.25 5.35 -27.97
CA LEU A 88 14.09 6.45 -27.55
C LEU A 88 13.28 7.76 -27.59
N VAL A 89 13.14 8.40 -26.43
CA VAL A 89 12.39 9.65 -26.25
C VAL A 89 13.25 10.71 -25.55
N PRO A 90 12.99 12.02 -25.71
CA PRO A 90 13.76 13.04 -24.99
C PRO A 90 13.62 12.98 -23.46
N SER A 91 12.43 12.59 -22.98
CA SER A 91 12.08 12.54 -21.55
C SER A 91 11.15 11.35 -21.31
N THR A 92 11.61 10.37 -20.53
CA THR A 92 10.82 9.16 -20.24
C THR A 92 9.64 9.44 -19.32
N LEU A 93 9.73 10.46 -18.45
CA LEU A 93 8.62 10.90 -17.61
C LEU A 93 7.51 11.56 -18.44
N ASP A 94 7.87 12.47 -19.36
CA ASP A 94 6.88 13.12 -20.23
C ASP A 94 6.23 12.11 -21.16
N ALA A 95 7.00 11.15 -21.70
CA ALA A 95 6.48 10.04 -22.48
C ALA A 95 5.47 9.19 -21.69
N LEU A 96 5.73 8.92 -20.40
CA LEU A 96 4.78 8.20 -19.54
C LEU A 96 3.50 9.01 -19.31
N GLN A 97 3.61 10.32 -19.10
CA GLN A 97 2.47 11.21 -18.97
C GLN A 97 1.64 11.24 -20.27
N HIS A 98 2.28 11.31 -21.43
CA HIS A 98 1.60 11.24 -22.73
C HIS A 98 0.91 9.89 -22.94
N LEU A 99 1.54 8.77 -22.57
CA LEU A 99 0.92 7.45 -22.64
C LEU A 99 -0.34 7.37 -21.75
N ALA A 100 -0.25 7.85 -20.52
CA ALA A 100 -1.37 7.85 -19.58
C ALA A 100 -2.51 8.77 -20.07
N ALA A 101 -2.17 9.95 -20.60
CA ALA A 101 -3.14 10.86 -21.20
C ALA A 101 -3.83 10.23 -22.43
N TYR A 102 -3.08 9.55 -23.29
CA TYR A 102 -3.64 8.81 -24.43
C TYR A 102 -4.54 7.66 -23.96
N HIS A 103 -4.10 6.89 -22.96
CA HIS A 103 -4.90 5.83 -22.36
C HIS A 103 -6.23 6.37 -21.81
N ARG A 104 -6.19 7.47 -21.06
CA ARG A 104 -7.37 8.14 -20.49
C ARG A 104 -8.38 8.54 -21.56
N GLN A 105 -7.95 8.95 -22.76
CA GLN A 105 -8.84 9.35 -23.87
C GLN A 105 -9.72 8.21 -24.38
N ARG A 106 -9.34 6.95 -24.13
CA ARG A 106 -10.10 5.78 -24.57
C ARG A 106 -11.36 5.53 -23.73
N PHE A 107 -11.57 6.31 -22.66
CA PHE A 107 -12.68 6.16 -21.74
C PHE A 107 -13.52 7.43 -21.67
N SER A 108 -14.84 7.30 -21.71
CA SER A 108 -15.80 8.40 -21.54
C SER A 108 -16.44 8.43 -20.16
N ILE A 109 -16.04 7.52 -19.27
CA ILE A 109 -16.59 7.42 -17.90
C ILE A 109 -16.33 8.71 -17.11
N PRO A 110 -17.18 9.02 -16.10
CA PRO A 110 -16.90 10.07 -15.15
C PRO A 110 -15.56 9.86 -14.44
N VAL A 111 -14.77 10.93 -14.36
CA VAL A 111 -13.50 10.94 -13.62
C VAL A 111 -13.47 12.11 -12.66
N VAL A 112 -13.20 11.82 -11.40
CA VAL A 112 -13.06 12.80 -10.33
C VAL A 112 -11.58 13.13 -10.14
N GLY A 113 -11.22 14.40 -10.27
CA GLY A 113 -9.90 14.93 -9.98
C GLY A 113 -9.92 15.67 -8.64
N ILE A 114 -9.07 15.26 -7.70
CA ILE A 114 -9.05 15.80 -6.34
C ILE A 114 -7.71 16.53 -6.10
N THR A 115 -7.75 17.77 -5.65
CA THR A 115 -6.55 18.45 -5.15
C THR A 115 -6.85 19.29 -3.92
N GLY A 116 -5.79 19.88 -3.35
CA GLY A 116 -5.82 20.69 -2.14
C GLY A 116 -4.52 20.54 -1.35
N SER A 117 -4.41 21.26 -0.23
CA SER A 117 -3.28 21.13 0.69
C SER A 117 -3.45 19.86 1.53
N ASN A 118 -4.58 19.70 2.21
CA ASN A 118 -4.89 18.55 3.06
C ASN A 118 -6.17 17.81 2.60
N GLY A 119 -6.40 16.58 3.06
CA GLY A 119 -7.65 15.84 2.79
C GLY A 119 -7.76 15.12 1.45
N LYS A 120 -6.86 15.32 0.48
CA LYS A 120 -6.91 14.70 -0.87
C LYS A 120 -7.08 13.17 -0.84
N THR A 121 -6.15 12.47 -0.17
CA THR A 121 -6.20 11.01 -0.03
C THR A 121 -7.44 10.56 0.74
N ILE A 122 -7.87 11.33 1.75
CA ILE A 122 -9.08 11.02 2.52
C ILE A 122 -10.33 11.06 1.66
N VAL A 123 -10.56 12.18 0.98
CA VAL A 123 -11.70 12.33 0.07
C VAL A 123 -11.63 11.30 -1.06
N LYS A 124 -10.45 10.98 -1.58
CA LYS A 124 -10.29 9.96 -2.62
C LYS A 124 -10.73 8.58 -2.15
N GLU A 125 -10.21 8.10 -1.02
CA GLU A 125 -10.56 6.77 -0.46
C GLU A 125 -12.02 6.72 -0.03
N TRP A 126 -12.51 7.76 0.66
CA TRP A 126 -13.91 7.82 1.10
C TRP A 126 -14.89 7.89 -0.07
N LEU A 127 -14.59 8.70 -1.09
CA LEU A 127 -15.42 8.76 -2.28
C LEU A 127 -15.40 7.44 -3.05
N ALA A 128 -14.25 6.78 -3.19
CA ALA A 128 -14.18 5.46 -3.81
C ALA A 128 -15.02 4.42 -3.05
N ALA A 129 -14.95 4.42 -1.71
CA ALA A 129 -15.74 3.54 -0.86
C ALA A 129 -17.26 3.80 -1.01
N VAL A 130 -17.69 5.07 -0.94
CA VAL A 130 -19.11 5.43 -1.09
C VAL A 130 -19.64 5.10 -2.48
N LEU A 131 -18.88 5.40 -3.53
CA LEU A 131 -19.28 5.11 -4.92
C LEU A 131 -19.33 3.60 -5.22
N SER A 132 -18.56 2.78 -4.51
CA SER A 132 -18.57 1.32 -4.68
C SER A 132 -19.94 0.67 -4.41
N ALA A 133 -20.83 1.35 -3.68
CA ALA A 133 -22.20 0.89 -3.46
C ALA A 133 -23.06 0.90 -4.74
N LYS A 134 -22.63 1.60 -5.79
CA LYS A 134 -23.34 1.69 -7.07
C LYS A 134 -22.46 1.38 -8.29
N TYR A 135 -21.19 1.74 -8.26
CA TYR A 135 -20.31 1.73 -9.42
C TYR A 135 -19.06 0.88 -9.20
N HIS A 136 -18.62 0.17 -10.24
CA HIS A 136 -17.25 -0.34 -10.29
C HIS A 136 -16.26 0.82 -10.36
N THR A 137 -15.62 1.12 -9.24
CA THR A 137 -14.78 2.31 -9.07
C THR A 137 -13.29 1.97 -9.16
N HIS A 138 -12.55 2.68 -10.01
CA HIS A 138 -11.09 2.69 -10.00
C HIS A 138 -10.60 3.94 -9.26
N HIS A 139 -9.56 3.83 -8.44
CA HIS A 139 -8.93 4.98 -7.81
C HIS A 139 -7.42 4.82 -7.71
N SER A 140 -6.68 5.92 -7.51
CA SER A 140 -5.21 5.84 -7.32
C SER A 140 -4.85 4.93 -6.14
N PRO A 141 -3.90 3.99 -6.28
CA PRO A 141 -3.46 3.17 -5.15
C PRO A 141 -2.70 4.02 -4.13
N ALA A 142 -3.00 3.85 -2.84
CA ALA A 142 -2.37 4.60 -1.75
C ALA A 142 -2.33 6.12 -2.06
N SER A 143 -1.22 6.82 -1.83
CA SER A 143 -1.10 8.25 -2.13
C SER A 143 -0.31 8.52 -3.42
N PHE A 144 -0.68 7.87 -4.52
CA PHE A 144 -0.07 8.07 -5.84
C PHE A 144 -0.60 9.36 -6.49
N ASN A 145 -0.05 10.50 -6.05
CA ASN A 145 -0.52 11.84 -6.44
C ASN A 145 0.54 12.71 -7.14
N SER A 146 1.74 12.18 -7.37
CA SER A 146 2.87 12.90 -7.97
C SER A 146 2.89 12.86 -9.50
N GLN A 147 3.83 13.58 -10.11
CA GLN A 147 4.12 13.57 -11.56
C GLN A 147 4.30 12.16 -12.16
N LEU A 148 4.76 11.20 -11.35
CA LEU A 148 4.94 9.80 -11.72
C LEU A 148 3.74 8.92 -11.28
N GLY A 149 3.24 9.13 -10.06
CA GLY A 149 2.19 8.29 -9.48
C GLY A 149 0.84 8.41 -10.19
N VAL A 150 0.47 9.62 -10.64
CA VAL A 150 -0.79 9.85 -11.35
C VAL A 150 -0.85 9.11 -12.70
N PRO A 151 0.15 9.21 -13.59
CA PRO A 151 0.19 8.41 -14.82
C PRO A 151 0.04 6.91 -14.58
N LEU A 152 0.76 6.36 -13.60
CA LEU A 152 0.68 4.93 -13.27
C LEU A 152 -0.73 4.54 -12.78
N SER A 153 -1.36 5.39 -11.98
CA SER A 153 -2.73 5.19 -11.52
C SER A 153 -3.72 5.17 -12.69
N ILE A 154 -3.56 6.08 -13.66
CA ILE A 154 -4.44 6.18 -14.82
C ILE A 154 -4.28 4.97 -15.75
N LEU A 155 -3.06 4.44 -15.90
CA LEU A 155 -2.81 3.24 -16.72
C LEU A 155 -3.45 1.96 -16.15
N GLY A 156 -3.86 1.97 -14.88
CA GLY A 156 -4.67 0.90 -14.28
C GLY A 156 -6.15 0.91 -14.70
N LEU A 157 -6.61 1.98 -15.35
CA LEU A 157 -7.98 2.09 -15.81
C LEU A 157 -8.29 1.06 -16.92
N SER A 158 -9.51 0.54 -16.92
CA SER A 158 -9.92 -0.49 -17.87
C SER A 158 -11.44 -0.51 -18.06
N PRO A 159 -11.95 -1.18 -19.12
CA PRO A 159 -13.33 -0.99 -19.57
C PRO A 159 -14.44 -1.43 -18.59
N HIS A 160 -14.12 -2.21 -17.55
CA HIS A 160 -15.11 -2.65 -16.56
C HIS A 160 -15.39 -1.63 -15.46
N TYR A 161 -14.58 -0.56 -15.36
CA TYR A 161 -14.81 0.52 -14.42
C TYR A 161 -15.81 1.54 -14.98
N GLU A 162 -16.65 2.05 -14.10
CA GLU A 162 -17.73 2.98 -14.41
C GLU A 162 -17.43 4.39 -13.88
N VAL A 163 -16.51 4.54 -12.93
CA VAL A 163 -16.04 5.82 -12.40
C VAL A 163 -14.57 5.73 -11.98
N GLY A 164 -13.81 6.80 -12.23
CA GLY A 164 -12.43 6.94 -11.78
C GLY A 164 -12.27 8.04 -10.72
N VAL A 165 -11.48 7.81 -9.66
CA VAL A 165 -11.20 8.81 -8.60
C VAL A 165 -9.70 8.97 -8.39
N TYR A 166 -9.15 10.12 -8.78
CA TYR A 166 -7.71 10.36 -8.75
C TYR A 166 -7.37 11.64 -8.01
N GLU A 167 -6.31 11.59 -7.20
CA GLU A 167 -5.78 12.77 -6.53
C GLU A 167 -4.50 13.27 -7.20
N ALA A 168 -4.31 14.60 -7.18
CA ALA A 168 -3.15 15.28 -7.73
C ALA A 168 -2.51 16.19 -6.67
N GLY A 169 -1.20 16.02 -6.49
CA GLY A 169 -0.33 16.84 -5.65
C GLY A 169 0.71 17.58 -6.49
N ILE A 170 1.11 18.74 -6.01
CA ILE A 170 2.12 19.60 -6.64
C ILE A 170 3.04 20.17 -5.57
N SER A 171 4.27 20.41 -5.97
CA SER A 171 5.33 21.03 -5.17
C SER A 171 5.93 22.26 -5.87
N GLN A 172 5.77 22.38 -7.19
CA GLN A 172 6.33 23.47 -8.00
C GLN A 172 5.31 24.02 -9.02
N PRO A 173 5.45 25.28 -9.48
CA PRO A 173 4.65 25.82 -10.58
C PRO A 173 4.83 25.04 -11.89
N GLY A 174 3.76 24.96 -12.69
CA GLY A 174 3.71 24.24 -13.98
C GLY A 174 3.50 22.73 -13.88
N GLU A 175 3.45 22.18 -12.67
CA GLU A 175 3.22 20.75 -12.44
C GLU A 175 1.75 20.35 -12.60
N MET A 176 0.81 21.24 -12.24
CA MET A 176 -0.60 20.88 -12.25
C MET A 176 -1.15 20.77 -13.68
N ALA A 177 -0.73 21.64 -14.59
CA ALA A 177 -1.11 21.55 -16.00
C ALA A 177 -0.80 20.16 -16.61
N ARG A 178 0.34 19.58 -16.26
CA ARG A 178 0.74 18.23 -16.72
C ARG A 178 -0.20 17.16 -16.16
N LEU A 179 -0.47 17.21 -14.86
CA LEU A 179 -1.39 16.27 -14.22
C LEU A 179 -2.83 16.42 -14.73
N ALA A 180 -3.29 17.65 -15.00
CA ALA A 180 -4.60 17.92 -15.56
C ALA A 180 -4.79 17.27 -16.94
N ALA A 181 -3.76 17.37 -17.80
CA ALA A 181 -3.75 16.75 -19.12
C ALA A 181 -3.83 15.22 -19.09
N VAL A 182 -3.30 14.61 -18.02
CA VAL A 182 -3.33 13.16 -17.76
C VAL A 182 -4.68 12.72 -17.18
N ILE A 183 -5.15 13.36 -16.12
CA ILE A 183 -6.37 12.95 -15.40
C ILE A 183 -7.63 13.22 -16.23
N ARG A 184 -7.69 14.39 -16.90
CA ARG A 184 -8.87 14.89 -17.62
C ARG A 184 -10.15 14.72 -16.81
N PRO A 185 -10.23 15.37 -15.64
CA PRO A 185 -11.35 15.19 -14.75
C PRO A 185 -12.63 15.77 -15.38
N THR A 186 -13.75 15.09 -15.19
CA THR A 186 -15.08 15.59 -15.53
C THR A 186 -15.70 16.30 -14.33
N LEU A 187 -15.35 15.88 -13.11
CA LEU A 187 -15.71 16.48 -11.83
C LEU A 187 -14.42 16.84 -11.07
N GLY A 188 -14.29 18.08 -10.62
CA GLY A 188 -13.20 18.51 -9.76
C GLY A 188 -13.62 18.56 -8.29
N ILE A 189 -12.71 18.28 -7.37
CA ILE A 189 -12.87 18.56 -5.93
C ILE A 189 -11.63 19.30 -5.45
N ILE A 190 -11.82 20.50 -4.89
CA ILE A 190 -10.79 21.21 -4.13
C ILE A 190 -11.13 21.10 -2.65
N THR A 191 -10.25 20.45 -1.88
CA THR A 191 -10.50 20.23 -0.44
C THR A 191 -10.32 21.52 0.36
N ASN A 192 -9.06 21.97 0.51
CA ASN A 192 -8.68 23.23 1.14
C ASN A 192 -7.37 23.78 0.57
N LEU A 193 -7.10 25.05 0.89
CA LEU A 193 -5.84 25.74 0.62
C LEU A 193 -5.17 26.14 1.94
N GLY A 194 -4.21 25.32 2.36
CA GLY A 194 -3.40 25.49 3.57
C GLY A 194 -1.90 25.59 3.28
N ALA A 195 -1.05 25.64 4.31
CA ALA A 195 0.39 25.94 4.21
C ALA A 195 1.28 24.83 3.60
N ALA A 196 0.79 23.59 3.40
CA ALA A 196 1.57 22.50 2.82
C ALA A 196 2.25 22.86 1.47
N HIS A 197 3.51 22.43 1.28
CA HIS A 197 4.36 22.69 0.11
C HIS A 197 4.46 24.16 -0.32
N GLN A 198 4.39 25.10 0.63
CA GLN A 198 4.46 26.53 0.31
C GLN A 198 5.81 26.97 -0.27
N GLU A 199 6.91 26.27 0.03
CA GLU A 199 8.27 26.65 -0.40
C GLU A 199 8.45 26.82 -1.92
N GLY A 200 7.66 26.12 -2.73
CA GLY A 200 7.71 26.23 -4.20
C GLY A 200 6.92 27.42 -4.76
N PHE A 201 6.20 28.17 -3.91
CA PHE A 201 5.27 29.21 -4.33
C PHE A 201 5.50 30.52 -3.59
N THR A 202 5.42 31.63 -4.32
CA THR A 202 5.60 32.99 -3.79
C THR A 202 4.47 33.43 -2.86
N SER A 203 3.28 32.83 -2.99
CA SER A 203 2.12 33.14 -2.16
C SER A 203 1.13 31.97 -2.09
N LEU A 204 0.24 31.99 -1.09
CA LEU A 204 -0.87 31.04 -1.00
C LEU A 204 -1.81 31.16 -2.22
N ARG A 205 -2.01 32.37 -2.74
CA ARG A 205 -2.81 32.65 -3.94
C ARG A 205 -2.19 31.98 -5.17
N GLN A 206 -0.88 32.14 -5.40
CA GLN A 206 -0.19 31.49 -6.52
C GLN A 206 -0.30 29.96 -6.43
N LYS A 207 -0.16 29.38 -5.23
CA LYS A 207 -0.36 27.94 -5.02
C LYS A 207 -1.80 27.51 -5.32
N GLY A 208 -2.77 28.33 -4.92
CA GLY A 208 -4.17 28.16 -5.27
C GLY A 208 -4.37 28.17 -6.79
N GLU A 209 -3.91 29.21 -7.49
CA GLU A 209 -3.99 29.34 -8.95
C GLU A 209 -3.39 28.12 -9.66
N GLU A 210 -2.22 27.65 -9.23
CA GLU A 210 -1.59 26.44 -9.77
C GLU A 210 -2.48 25.21 -9.55
N LYS A 211 -3.01 24.99 -8.33
CA LYS A 211 -3.91 23.86 -8.04
C LYS A 211 -5.18 23.90 -8.90
N PHE A 212 -5.74 25.08 -9.12
CA PHE A 212 -6.98 25.26 -9.89
C PHE A 212 -6.82 24.95 -11.39
N GLN A 213 -5.59 24.89 -11.91
CA GLN A 213 -5.34 24.42 -13.28
C GLN A 213 -5.86 23.00 -13.53
N LEU A 214 -5.98 22.16 -12.48
CA LEU A 214 -6.59 20.83 -12.57
C LEU A 214 -8.02 20.88 -13.15
N PHE A 215 -8.71 21.99 -12.92
CA PHE A 215 -10.14 22.13 -13.16
C PHE A 215 -10.47 22.99 -14.38
N ALA A 216 -9.46 23.47 -15.13
CA ALA A 216 -9.67 24.35 -16.28
C ALA A 216 -10.56 23.75 -17.38
N HIS A 217 -10.69 22.42 -17.41
CA HIS A 217 -11.50 21.69 -18.39
C HIS A 217 -12.53 20.74 -17.74
N THR A 218 -12.80 20.89 -16.44
CA THR A 218 -13.86 20.11 -15.78
C THR A 218 -15.24 20.67 -16.13
N LYS A 219 -16.26 19.81 -16.11
CA LYS A 219 -17.65 20.26 -16.21
C LYS A 219 -18.10 20.95 -14.93
N THR A 220 -17.77 20.34 -13.80
CA THR A 220 -18.25 20.76 -12.48
C THR A 220 -17.10 20.79 -11.48
N LEU A 221 -17.11 21.74 -10.55
CA LEU A 221 -16.18 21.84 -9.43
C LEU A 221 -16.93 21.83 -8.09
N VAL A 222 -16.53 20.91 -7.20
CA VAL A 222 -16.97 20.84 -5.80
C VAL A 222 -15.98 21.59 -4.92
N TYR A 223 -16.49 22.49 -4.06
CA TYR A 223 -15.67 23.22 -3.10
C TYR A 223 -16.44 23.62 -1.83
N CYS A 224 -15.69 23.95 -0.78
CA CYS A 224 -16.23 24.50 0.46
C CYS A 224 -16.45 26.00 0.29
N ALA A 225 -17.70 26.48 0.43
CA ALA A 225 -17.98 27.91 0.37
C ALA A 225 -17.33 28.65 1.54
N ASP A 226 -17.11 28.00 2.69
CA ASP A 226 -16.65 28.65 3.92
C ASP A 226 -15.17 29.08 3.90
N GLN A 227 -14.43 28.80 2.82
CA GLN A 227 -13.05 29.21 2.61
C GLN A 227 -12.97 30.37 1.58
N PRO A 228 -12.69 31.62 2.01
CA PRO A 228 -12.76 32.79 1.13
C PRO A 228 -11.90 32.71 -0.13
N LEU A 229 -10.63 32.31 0.01
CA LEU A 229 -9.70 32.22 -1.13
C LEU A 229 -10.11 31.12 -2.12
N VAL A 230 -10.59 29.98 -1.63
CA VAL A 230 -11.11 28.90 -2.49
C VAL A 230 -12.33 29.38 -3.27
N ARG A 231 -13.24 30.11 -2.61
CA ARG A 231 -14.43 30.69 -3.24
C ARG A 231 -14.05 31.70 -4.33
N GLU A 232 -13.10 32.60 -4.04
CA GLU A 232 -12.58 33.58 -5.01
C GLU A 232 -12.03 32.88 -6.26
N LEU A 233 -11.09 31.94 -6.09
CA LEU A 233 -10.47 31.21 -7.19
C LEU A 233 -11.47 30.35 -7.97
N ALA A 234 -12.48 29.78 -7.31
CA ALA A 234 -13.57 29.05 -7.98
C ALA A 234 -14.41 29.97 -8.88
N GLN A 235 -14.72 31.18 -8.41
CA GLN A 235 -15.44 32.17 -9.21
C GLN A 235 -14.62 32.64 -10.42
N GLU A 236 -13.32 32.90 -10.24
CA GLU A 236 -12.40 33.23 -11.33
C GLU A 236 -12.33 32.10 -12.38
N LEU A 237 -12.22 30.84 -11.92
CA LEU A 237 -12.22 29.67 -12.79
C LEU A 237 -13.53 29.57 -13.60
N ALA A 238 -14.67 29.75 -12.96
CA ALA A 238 -15.98 29.70 -13.61
C ALA A 238 -16.14 30.80 -14.66
N GLN A 239 -15.69 32.03 -14.37
CA GLN A 239 -15.71 33.14 -15.31
C GLN A 239 -14.79 32.89 -16.52
N LYS A 240 -13.62 32.32 -16.29
CA LYS A 240 -12.61 32.11 -17.34
C LYS A 240 -12.88 30.89 -18.21
N HIS A 241 -13.40 29.81 -17.63
CA HIS A 241 -13.50 28.50 -18.28
C HIS A 241 -14.94 27.95 -18.38
N GLY A 242 -15.94 28.63 -17.81
CA GLY A 242 -17.33 28.17 -17.86
C GLY A 242 -17.63 26.95 -17.00
N VAL A 243 -16.83 26.69 -15.96
CA VAL A 243 -16.99 25.54 -15.05
C VAL A 243 -18.21 25.74 -14.16
N GLU A 244 -19.07 24.72 -14.04
CA GLU A 244 -20.21 24.75 -13.12
C GLU A 244 -19.73 24.61 -11.67
N LEU A 245 -20.11 25.56 -10.83
CA LEU A 245 -19.74 25.56 -9.42
C LEU A 245 -20.80 24.83 -8.58
N LYS A 246 -20.34 23.92 -7.72
CA LYS A 246 -21.15 23.23 -6.71
C LYS A 246 -20.51 23.37 -5.35
N SER A 247 -21.22 23.98 -4.43
CA SER A 247 -20.67 24.37 -3.14
C SER A 247 -21.45 23.78 -1.97
N TRP A 248 -20.77 23.59 -0.85
CA TRP A 248 -21.40 23.28 0.42
C TRP A 248 -20.97 24.28 1.50
N SER A 249 -21.79 24.45 2.54
CA SER A 249 -21.49 25.32 3.70
C SER A 249 -22.11 24.76 4.97
N VAL A 250 -21.37 24.92 6.08
CA VAL A 250 -21.87 24.71 7.46
C VAL A 250 -21.97 26.02 8.25
N LYS A 251 -21.46 27.14 7.70
CA LYS A 251 -21.48 28.47 8.34
C LYS A 251 -22.62 29.37 7.85
N GLY A 252 -23.63 28.80 7.19
CA GLY A 252 -24.77 29.55 6.65
C GLY A 252 -24.43 30.44 5.45
N ASN A 253 -23.29 30.22 4.78
CA ASN A 253 -23.01 30.86 3.50
C ASN A 253 -23.94 30.30 2.41
N PRO A 254 -24.35 31.12 1.41
CA PRO A 254 -25.09 30.62 0.27
C PRO A 254 -24.31 29.50 -0.44
N ALA A 255 -24.92 28.31 -0.53
CA ALA A 255 -24.30 27.13 -1.12
C ALA A 255 -25.37 26.20 -1.74
N ASP A 256 -24.96 25.36 -2.70
CA ASP A 256 -25.84 24.35 -3.32
C ASP A 256 -26.28 23.28 -2.32
N LEU A 257 -25.40 22.97 -1.36
CA LEU A 257 -25.66 22.08 -0.25
C LEU A 257 -25.48 22.82 1.07
N ALA A 258 -26.56 23.39 1.60
CA ALA A 258 -26.59 23.94 2.94
C ALA A 258 -26.73 22.79 3.95
N VAL A 259 -25.79 22.71 4.88
CA VAL A 259 -25.72 21.66 5.90
C VAL A 259 -25.89 22.28 7.27
N ASP A 260 -26.83 21.75 8.04
CA ASP A 260 -27.04 22.10 9.44
C ASP A 260 -26.52 20.97 10.32
N LEU A 261 -25.54 21.28 11.17
CA LEU A 261 -24.92 20.32 12.09
C LEU A 261 -25.73 20.32 13.39
N GLN A 262 -26.29 19.16 13.74
CA GLN A 262 -27.14 19.00 14.92
C GLN A 262 -26.39 18.25 16.03
N GLY A 263 -26.43 18.82 17.24
CA GLY A 263 -25.73 18.32 18.42
C GLY A 263 -24.51 19.17 18.78
N GLU A 264 -24.17 19.23 20.07
CA GLU A 264 -22.86 19.76 20.48
C GLU A 264 -21.77 18.88 19.86
N LEU A 265 -20.73 19.49 19.28
CA LEU A 265 -19.51 18.78 18.85
C LEU A 265 -18.72 18.30 20.09
N ASN A 266 -19.37 17.53 20.95
CA ASN A 266 -18.75 16.91 22.11
C ASN A 266 -18.17 15.55 21.67
N PRO A 267 -16.90 15.27 21.97
CA PRO A 267 -16.25 14.04 21.55
C PRO A 267 -16.83 12.83 22.30
N GLU A 268 -17.42 11.89 21.58
CA GLU A 268 -17.79 10.60 22.14
C GLU A 268 -16.57 9.66 22.24
N PHE A 269 -16.57 8.86 23.32
CA PHE A 269 -15.59 7.81 23.60
C PHE A 269 -16.03 6.50 22.91
N PRO A 270 -15.22 5.89 22.01
CA PRO A 270 -15.51 4.58 21.43
C PRO A 270 -15.35 3.48 22.49
N GLY A 271 -16.44 3.19 23.20
CA GLY A 271 -16.49 2.19 24.27
C GLY A 271 -17.69 2.33 25.22
N GLN A 272 -18.45 3.44 25.16
CA GLN A 272 -19.75 3.53 25.82
C GLN A 272 -20.85 3.12 24.84
N SER A 273 -21.45 1.95 25.07
CA SER A 273 -22.68 1.54 24.38
C SER A 273 -23.82 2.47 24.82
N GLY A 274 -24.06 3.55 24.06
CA GLY A 274 -25.22 4.41 24.30
C GLY A 274 -25.22 5.85 23.77
N ALA A 275 -24.16 6.34 23.12
CA ALA A 275 -24.09 7.74 22.65
C ALA A 275 -24.13 7.82 21.10
N SER A 276 -24.74 8.88 20.55
CA SER A 276 -25.14 8.99 19.14
C SER A 276 -24.13 9.78 18.31
N SER A 277 -23.64 9.18 17.22
CA SER A 277 -22.82 9.88 16.21
C SER A 277 -23.44 11.24 15.81
N PRO A 278 -22.62 12.31 15.71
CA PRO A 278 -23.10 13.66 15.39
C PRO A 278 -23.97 13.64 14.12
N GLN A 279 -25.16 14.24 14.22
CA GLN A 279 -26.12 14.25 13.15
C GLN A 279 -25.96 15.51 12.30
N PHE A 280 -26.27 15.38 11.01
CA PHE A 280 -26.36 16.52 10.13
C PHE A 280 -27.62 16.41 9.28
N THR A 281 -28.20 17.55 8.95
CA THR A 281 -29.31 17.63 8.01
C THR A 281 -28.90 18.47 6.81
N PHE A 282 -29.44 18.12 5.65
CA PHE A 282 -29.17 18.85 4.42
C PHE A 282 -30.40 18.82 3.51
N ARG A 283 -30.44 19.77 2.57
CA ARG A 283 -31.46 19.81 1.53
C ARG A 283 -30.86 19.46 0.19
N TRP A 284 -31.46 18.49 -0.50
CA TRP A 284 -31.06 18.10 -1.85
C TRP A 284 -32.28 18.01 -2.76
N ARG A 285 -32.23 18.69 -3.91
CA ARG A 285 -33.33 18.75 -4.90
C ARG A 285 -34.72 19.02 -4.29
N GLY A 286 -34.76 19.86 -3.25
CA GLY A 286 -35.99 20.27 -2.57
C GLY A 286 -36.40 19.40 -1.38
N ALA A 287 -35.86 18.18 -1.23
CA ALA A 287 -36.14 17.26 -0.14
C ALA A 287 -35.14 17.41 1.03
N HIS A 288 -35.60 17.11 2.24
CA HIS A 288 -34.78 17.09 3.45
C HIS A 288 -34.25 15.69 3.73
N HIS A 289 -32.96 15.60 4.03
CA HIS A 289 -32.28 14.37 4.38
C HIS A 289 -31.49 14.58 5.68
N ALA A 290 -31.27 13.49 6.41
CA ALA A 290 -30.50 13.48 7.64
C ALA A 290 -29.51 12.32 7.62
N GLY A 291 -28.37 12.51 8.26
CA GLY A 291 -27.31 11.51 8.35
C GLY A 291 -26.44 11.68 9.58
N THR A 292 -25.46 10.79 9.71
CA THR A 292 -24.46 10.81 10.79
C THR A 292 -23.07 11.01 10.20
N LEU A 293 -22.23 11.82 10.84
CA LEU A 293 -20.84 11.97 10.44
C LEU A 293 -19.96 10.87 11.05
N PRO A 294 -18.87 10.46 10.37
CA PRO A 294 -17.91 9.50 10.90
C PRO A 294 -17.04 10.07 12.04
N GLY A 295 -17.04 11.39 12.24
CA GLY A 295 -16.31 12.06 13.31
C GLY A 295 -16.76 13.52 13.49
N THR A 296 -16.27 14.16 14.56
CA THR A 296 -16.66 15.52 14.98
C THR A 296 -15.59 16.58 14.70
N ASP A 297 -14.38 16.22 14.30
CA ASP A 297 -13.33 17.20 14.00
C ASP A 297 -13.57 17.92 12.66
N ALA A 298 -13.16 19.19 12.59
CA ALA A 298 -13.43 20.03 11.43
C ALA A 298 -12.89 19.47 10.09
N PRO A 299 -11.66 18.91 10.02
CA PRO A 299 -11.19 18.22 8.81
C PRO A 299 -12.08 17.03 8.39
N THR A 300 -12.51 16.20 9.33
CA THR A 300 -13.41 15.07 9.06
C THR A 300 -14.75 15.54 8.51
N VAL A 301 -15.34 16.58 9.10
CA VAL A 301 -16.57 17.20 8.60
C VAL A 301 -16.37 17.69 7.16
N GLU A 302 -15.30 18.46 6.92
CA GLU A 302 -14.99 19.01 5.59
C GLU A 302 -14.85 17.90 4.53
N ASN A 303 -14.04 16.87 4.82
CA ASN A 303 -13.83 15.74 3.92
C ASN A 303 -15.13 14.94 3.66
N THR A 304 -15.98 14.82 4.67
CA THR A 304 -17.28 14.15 4.57
C THR A 304 -18.21 14.91 3.62
N LEU A 305 -18.26 16.23 3.73
CA LEU A 305 -19.15 17.06 2.91
C LEU A 305 -18.68 17.18 1.45
N HIS A 306 -17.37 17.20 1.21
CA HIS A 306 -16.82 17.03 -0.15
C HIS A 306 -17.25 15.69 -0.76
N THR A 307 -17.14 14.61 0.01
CA THR A 307 -17.49 13.26 -0.42
C THR A 307 -19.00 13.12 -0.68
N LEU A 308 -19.83 13.67 0.21
CA LEU A 308 -21.29 13.66 0.09
C LEU A 308 -21.73 14.38 -1.19
N LEU A 309 -21.33 15.64 -1.37
CA LEU A 309 -21.76 16.44 -2.51
C LEU A 309 -21.29 15.81 -3.84
N ALA A 310 -20.05 15.33 -3.91
CA ALA A 310 -19.55 14.63 -5.09
C ALA A 310 -20.34 13.35 -5.40
N SER A 311 -20.68 12.56 -4.38
CA SER A 311 -21.47 11.33 -4.52
C SER A 311 -22.86 11.61 -5.08
N LEU A 312 -23.53 12.65 -4.57
CA LEU A 312 -24.85 13.08 -5.04
C LEU A 312 -24.80 13.57 -6.50
N LEU A 313 -23.76 14.32 -6.87
CA LEU A 313 -23.56 14.79 -8.25
C LEU A 313 -23.27 13.64 -9.23
N LEU A 314 -22.62 12.58 -8.76
CA LEU A 314 -22.39 11.34 -9.52
C LEU A 314 -23.62 10.42 -9.53
N GLY A 315 -24.75 10.85 -8.96
CA GLY A 315 -26.04 10.18 -9.08
C GLY A 315 -26.25 9.04 -8.08
N LEU A 316 -25.60 9.07 -6.92
CA LEU A 316 -26.03 8.26 -5.79
C LEU A 316 -27.30 8.87 -5.18
N GLU A 317 -28.21 8.00 -4.77
CA GLU A 317 -29.38 8.41 -3.99
C GLU A 317 -28.93 8.92 -2.61
N PRO A 318 -29.53 10.00 -2.08
CA PRO A 318 -29.13 10.58 -0.80
C PRO A 318 -29.07 9.59 0.36
N GLU A 319 -30.04 8.68 0.43
CA GLU A 319 -30.12 7.66 1.49
C GLU A 319 -28.97 6.65 1.40
N VAL A 320 -28.54 6.31 0.19
CA VAL A 320 -27.38 5.44 -0.04
C VAL A 320 -26.10 6.18 0.35
N ALA A 321 -25.92 7.42 -0.12
CA ALA A 321 -24.74 8.22 0.19
C ALA A 321 -24.55 8.38 1.71
N VAL A 322 -25.61 8.77 2.43
CA VAL A 322 -25.58 8.91 3.89
C VAL A 322 -25.25 7.59 4.58
N ARG A 323 -25.87 6.48 4.17
CA ARG A 323 -25.63 5.17 4.77
C ARG A 323 -24.17 4.72 4.61
N GLU A 324 -23.58 4.92 3.43
CA GLU A 324 -22.18 4.54 3.21
C GLU A 324 -21.21 5.50 3.91
N LEU A 325 -21.52 6.80 4.00
CA LEU A 325 -20.74 7.76 4.79
C LEU A 325 -20.63 7.35 6.26
N ALA A 326 -21.71 6.84 6.85
CA ALA A 326 -21.74 6.36 8.23
C ALA A 326 -20.84 5.13 8.47
N ARG A 327 -20.41 4.44 7.42
CA ARG A 327 -19.56 3.24 7.48
C ARG A 327 -18.09 3.53 7.19
N LEU A 328 -17.76 4.77 6.84
CA LEU A 328 -16.39 5.16 6.51
C LEU A 328 -15.47 4.91 7.69
N GLN A 329 -14.31 4.31 7.37
CA GLN A 329 -13.28 4.04 8.35
C GLN A 329 -12.24 5.17 8.34
N PRO A 330 -11.58 5.44 9.49
CA PRO A 330 -10.39 6.27 9.54
C PRO A 330 -9.32 5.73 8.59
N ILE A 331 -8.55 6.63 8.00
CA ILE A 331 -7.43 6.25 7.11
C ILE A 331 -6.16 6.19 7.94
N PRO A 332 -5.37 5.10 7.83
CA PRO A 332 -4.13 4.98 8.59
C PRO A 332 -3.20 6.19 8.43
N MET A 333 -2.55 6.57 9.54
CA MET A 333 -1.59 7.69 9.61
C MET A 333 -2.16 9.09 9.32
N ARG A 334 -3.49 9.28 9.36
CA ARG A 334 -4.15 10.58 9.10
C ARG A 334 -5.10 10.93 10.24
N LEU A 335 -4.59 11.64 11.26
CA LEU A 335 -5.30 11.87 12.53
C LEU A 335 -5.91 10.56 13.08
N GLU A 336 -5.22 9.44 12.86
CA GLU A 336 -5.72 8.12 13.19
C GLU A 336 -5.66 7.94 14.70
N ARG A 337 -6.83 7.83 15.34
CA ARG A 337 -6.91 7.55 16.77
C ARG A 337 -6.77 6.05 17.01
N LEU A 338 -5.63 5.70 17.59
CA LEU A 338 -5.31 4.38 18.12
C LEU A 338 -5.51 4.37 19.64
N GLN A 339 -5.59 3.18 20.20
CA GLN A 339 -5.50 3.01 21.64
C GLN A 339 -4.02 2.87 22.01
N GLY A 340 -3.49 3.78 22.81
CA GLY A 340 -2.13 3.72 23.34
C GLY A 340 -2.03 2.78 24.54
N LEU A 341 -0.84 2.71 25.12
CA LEU A 341 -0.59 1.96 26.35
C LEU A 341 -1.48 2.46 27.50
N GLU A 342 -1.86 1.54 28.38
CA GLU A 342 -2.79 1.77 29.51
C GLU A 342 -4.14 2.39 29.14
N GLY A 343 -4.53 2.32 27.86
CA GLY A 343 -5.81 2.80 27.36
C GLY A 343 -5.88 4.30 27.08
N HIS A 344 -4.78 5.04 27.25
CA HIS A 344 -4.71 6.44 26.83
C HIS A 344 -4.74 6.58 25.30
N PRO A 345 -5.21 7.72 24.76
CA PRO A 345 -5.28 7.89 23.31
C PRO A 345 -3.89 8.03 22.70
N LEU A 346 -3.67 7.32 21.58
CA LEU A 346 -2.52 7.50 20.70
C LEU A 346 -3.04 8.06 19.37
N ILE A 347 -2.55 9.22 18.94
CA ILE A 347 -2.94 9.83 17.68
C ILE A 347 -1.78 9.68 16.69
N ASN A 348 -2.00 8.90 15.64
CA ASN A 348 -1.04 8.63 14.58
C ASN A 348 -1.30 9.53 13.37
N ASP A 349 -0.47 10.56 13.19
CA ASP A 349 -0.54 11.51 12.06
C ASP A 349 0.83 11.65 11.39
N THR A 350 1.37 10.52 10.93
CA THR A 350 2.78 10.34 10.54
C THR A 350 3.03 10.41 9.03
N TYR A 351 2.03 10.82 8.24
CA TYR A 351 2.17 10.91 6.79
C TYR A 351 2.74 12.25 6.30
N ASN A 352 2.22 13.37 6.79
CA ASN A 352 2.66 14.71 6.42
C ASN A 352 2.75 15.61 7.65
N CYS A 353 3.65 16.59 7.62
CA CYS A 353 3.80 17.55 8.69
C CYS A 353 3.99 18.96 8.13
N ASP A 354 3.08 19.86 8.52
CA ASP A 354 3.14 21.30 8.31
C ASP A 354 2.54 22.01 9.54
N LEU A 355 2.71 23.34 9.67
CA LEU A 355 2.28 24.09 10.86
C LEU A 355 0.77 24.00 11.11
N GLU A 356 -0.03 24.08 10.05
CA GLU A 356 -1.49 24.08 10.15
C GLU A 356 -2.02 22.70 10.54
N SER A 357 -1.50 21.64 9.92
CA SER A 357 -1.82 20.27 10.30
C SER A 357 -1.30 19.90 11.69
N LEU A 358 -0.21 20.53 12.18
CA LEU A 358 0.26 20.36 13.55
C LEU A 358 -0.72 20.98 14.54
N GLN A 359 -1.16 22.20 14.30
CA GLN A 359 -2.18 22.86 15.11
C GLN A 359 -3.47 22.02 15.18
N ILE A 360 -3.96 21.55 14.03
CA ILE A 360 -5.16 20.68 13.96
C ILE A 360 -4.95 19.39 14.78
N ALA A 361 -3.78 18.77 14.68
CA ALA A 361 -3.48 17.54 15.41
C ALA A 361 -3.38 17.77 16.93
N LEU A 362 -2.82 18.91 17.36
CA LEU A 362 -2.75 19.31 18.76
C LEU A 362 -4.13 19.65 19.33
N ASP A 363 -4.95 20.38 18.58
CA ASP A 363 -6.36 20.64 18.92
C ASP A 363 -7.12 19.32 19.11
N PHE A 364 -6.90 18.35 18.21
CA PHE A 364 -7.49 17.03 18.30
C PHE A 364 -7.00 16.29 19.55
N LEU A 365 -5.70 16.27 19.83
CA LEU A 365 -5.13 15.68 21.06
C LEU A 365 -5.74 16.29 22.33
N CYS A 366 -5.82 17.62 22.41
CA CYS A 366 -6.37 18.30 23.58
C CYS A 366 -7.84 17.95 23.81
N ARG A 367 -8.62 17.78 22.73
CA ARG A 367 -10.02 17.35 22.82
C ARG A 367 -10.17 15.89 23.23
N GLN A 368 -9.29 15.00 22.74
CA GLN A 368 -9.32 13.57 23.07
C GLN A 368 -8.86 13.29 24.51
N ALA A 369 -8.03 14.17 25.07
CA ALA A 369 -7.41 14.00 26.38
C ALA A 369 -7.37 15.32 27.17
N PRO A 370 -8.52 15.84 27.64
CA PRO A 370 -8.56 17.15 28.30
C PRO A 370 -7.79 17.19 29.61
N THR A 371 -7.82 16.09 30.37
CA THR A 371 -7.25 16.00 31.74
C THR A 371 -6.04 15.08 31.82
N THR A 372 -5.56 14.52 30.70
CA THR A 372 -4.40 13.62 30.68
C THR A 372 -3.15 14.40 30.27
N PRO A 373 -1.97 14.08 30.83
CA PRO A 373 -0.70 14.61 30.33
C PRO A 373 -0.53 14.33 28.84
N LYS A 374 0.01 15.29 28.10
CA LYS A 374 0.13 15.28 26.64
C LYS A 374 1.58 15.13 26.23
N THR A 375 1.86 14.10 25.44
CA THR A 375 3.16 13.90 24.79
C THR A 375 3.05 14.17 23.30
N LEU A 376 3.89 15.06 22.78
CA LEU A 376 4.08 15.28 21.35
C LEU A 376 5.39 14.64 20.90
N ILE A 377 5.31 13.72 19.93
CA ILE A 377 6.47 13.21 19.19
C ILE A 377 6.43 13.84 17.80
N LEU A 378 7.41 14.69 17.49
CA LEU A 378 7.41 15.53 16.29
C LEU A 378 8.70 15.33 15.49
N SER A 379 8.59 15.01 14.20
CA SER A 379 9.76 15.03 13.30
C SER A 379 10.11 16.45 12.83
N ASP A 380 11.21 16.59 12.07
CA ASP A 380 11.40 17.81 11.29
C ASP A 380 10.21 18.10 10.37
N ILE A 381 9.83 19.38 10.32
CA ILE A 381 8.86 19.91 9.36
C ILE A 381 9.63 20.26 8.10
N LEU A 382 9.46 19.45 7.05
CA LEU A 382 10.10 19.68 5.77
C LEU A 382 9.24 20.64 4.93
N GLN A 383 9.88 21.39 4.04
CA GLN A 383 9.21 22.15 2.99
C GLN A 383 8.23 23.24 3.46
N SER A 384 8.47 23.82 4.63
CA SER A 384 7.62 24.86 5.22
C SER A 384 7.68 26.20 4.48
N GLY A 385 8.75 26.45 3.73
CA GLY A 385 9.04 27.74 3.09
C GLY A 385 9.46 28.84 4.06
N LEU A 386 9.61 28.54 5.36
CA LEU A 386 10.06 29.47 6.40
C LEU A 386 11.52 29.18 6.80
N PRO A 387 12.28 30.19 7.25
CA PRO A 387 13.55 29.97 7.94
C PRO A 387 13.38 29.01 9.12
N SER A 388 14.34 28.13 9.34
CA SER A 388 14.29 27.07 10.38
C SER A 388 13.98 27.64 11.77
N THR A 389 14.64 28.73 12.16
CA THR A 389 14.40 29.41 13.45
C THR A 389 12.97 29.94 13.57
N GLU A 390 12.46 30.65 12.55
CA GLU A 390 11.10 31.18 12.55
C GLU A 390 10.04 30.05 12.61
N LEU A 391 10.26 28.98 11.84
CA LEU A 391 9.40 27.80 11.85
C LEU A 391 9.31 27.21 13.27
N TYR A 392 10.46 26.92 13.89
CA TYR A 392 10.47 26.27 15.21
C TYR A 392 10.08 27.21 16.36
N THR A 393 10.19 28.53 16.20
CA THR A 393 9.54 29.49 17.13
C THR A 393 8.03 29.30 17.13
N ARG A 394 7.40 29.24 15.95
CA ARG A 394 5.95 29.00 15.86
C ARG A 394 5.55 27.62 16.36
N VAL A 395 6.38 26.59 16.14
CA VAL A 395 6.16 25.26 16.71
C VAL A 395 6.22 25.30 18.24
N ALA A 396 7.20 25.98 18.84
CA ALA A 396 7.32 26.12 20.29
C ALA A 396 6.11 26.86 20.90
N GLU A 397 5.60 27.89 20.22
CA GLU A 397 4.35 28.57 20.58
C GLU A 397 3.16 27.60 20.55
N LEU A 398 3.02 26.78 19.51
CA LEU A 398 1.95 25.76 19.43
C LEU A 398 2.06 24.73 20.57
N VAL A 399 3.25 24.21 20.84
CA VAL A 399 3.51 23.27 21.94
C VAL A 399 3.10 23.87 23.29
N THR A 400 3.46 25.12 23.53
CA THR A 400 3.15 25.84 24.79
C THR A 400 1.66 26.14 24.93
N THR A 401 1.04 26.68 23.88
CA THR A 401 -0.39 27.10 23.90
C THR A 401 -1.36 25.93 24.03
N HIS A 402 -0.98 24.74 23.56
CA HIS A 402 -1.79 23.52 23.68
C HIS A 402 -1.48 22.71 24.95
N GLY A 403 -0.62 23.23 25.84
CA GLY A 403 -0.30 22.59 27.11
C GLY A 403 0.29 21.18 26.94
N VAL A 404 1.25 21.03 26.03
CA VAL A 404 2.04 19.80 25.89
C VAL A 404 2.97 19.67 27.10
N ASP A 405 2.98 18.50 27.73
CA ASP A 405 3.80 18.23 28.92
C ASP A 405 5.16 17.64 28.54
N HIS A 406 5.20 16.83 27.47
CA HIS A 406 6.42 16.18 26.98
C HIS A 406 6.57 16.36 25.46
N LEU A 407 7.70 16.91 25.01
CA LEU A 407 8.07 17.00 23.59
C LEU A 407 9.25 16.09 23.29
N ILE A 408 9.09 15.23 22.27
CA ILE A 408 10.17 14.43 21.69
C ILE A 408 10.37 14.90 20.25
N GLY A 409 11.44 15.66 20.00
CA GLY A 409 11.83 16.12 18.67
C GLY A 409 12.74 15.13 17.95
N ILE A 410 12.45 14.80 16.70
CA ILE A 410 13.22 13.84 15.90
C ILE A 410 13.64 14.48 14.56
N GLY A 411 14.92 14.76 14.41
CA GLY A 411 15.48 15.37 13.22
C GLY A 411 16.56 16.40 13.53
N GLU A 412 17.40 16.68 12.55
CA GLU A 412 18.52 17.62 12.71
C GLU A 412 18.04 19.04 12.93
N ALA A 413 16.99 19.48 12.21
CA ALA A 413 16.56 20.87 12.24
C ALA A 413 15.84 21.21 13.56
N ILE A 414 14.96 20.35 14.06
CA ILE A 414 14.28 20.52 15.35
C ILE A 414 15.28 20.40 16.51
N SER A 415 16.24 19.49 16.41
CA SER A 415 17.31 19.34 17.41
C SER A 415 18.22 20.56 17.46
N ALA A 416 18.58 21.14 16.32
CA ALA A 416 19.37 22.37 16.25
C ALA A 416 18.66 23.58 16.87
N ASN A 417 17.32 23.56 16.92
CA ASN A 417 16.49 24.60 17.51
C ASN A 417 15.95 24.22 18.90
N ALA A 418 16.53 23.22 19.57
CA ALA A 418 16.09 22.74 20.87
C ALA A 418 15.96 23.84 21.95
N SER A 419 16.81 24.87 21.88
CA SER A 419 16.79 26.02 22.80
C SER A 419 15.50 26.84 22.75
N LEU A 420 14.76 26.80 21.64
CA LEU A 420 13.48 27.51 21.49
C LEU A 420 12.34 26.88 22.30
N PHE A 421 12.50 25.62 22.72
CA PHE A 421 11.51 24.86 23.50
C PHE A 421 11.78 24.88 25.00
N ALA A 422 12.83 25.57 25.46
CA ALA A 422 13.12 25.72 26.88
C ALA A 422 12.14 26.72 27.52
N PRO A 423 11.65 26.48 28.75
CA PRO A 423 10.79 27.44 29.43
C PRO A 423 11.54 28.77 29.65
N PRO A 424 10.88 29.93 29.48
CA PRO A 424 11.48 31.21 29.83
C PRO A 424 11.87 31.17 31.31
N THR A 425 13.15 31.40 31.58
CA THR A 425 13.68 31.53 32.94
C THR A 425 12.85 32.57 33.71
N ARG A 426 12.22 32.11 34.79
CA ARG A 426 11.22 32.86 35.59
C ARG A 426 11.66 34.29 35.94
N GLN A 427 10.86 35.27 35.53
CA GLN A 427 10.62 36.52 36.27
C GLN A 427 9.13 36.93 36.23
N ALA A 428 8.19 35.97 36.35
CA ALA A 428 6.79 36.28 36.61
C ALA A 428 6.36 35.65 37.95
N PRO A 429 5.78 36.43 38.90
CA PRO A 429 5.35 35.89 40.19
C PRO A 429 4.17 34.94 40.01
N SER A 430 4.29 33.77 40.65
CA SER A 430 3.27 32.73 40.72
C SER A 430 2.05 33.18 41.55
N HIS A 431 0.92 33.40 40.90
CA HIS A 431 -0.39 33.52 41.56
C HIS A 431 -1.48 32.58 41.01
N LEU A 432 -1.15 31.66 40.11
CA LEU A 432 -2.03 30.53 39.80
C LEU A 432 -1.22 29.23 39.81
N GLY A 433 -1.74 28.22 40.51
CA GLY A 433 -1.05 26.98 40.83
C GLY A 433 -0.55 26.21 39.62
N CYS A 434 0.68 25.69 39.77
CA CYS A 434 1.25 24.53 39.08
C CYS A 434 0.96 24.40 37.57
N THR A 435 1.73 25.10 36.73
CA THR A 435 1.97 24.63 35.36
C THR A 435 3.10 23.59 35.40
N PRO A 436 2.90 22.35 34.93
CA PRO A 436 4.01 21.40 34.78
C PRO A 436 5.08 21.98 33.84
N GLU A 437 6.36 21.84 34.20
CA GLU A 437 7.49 22.24 33.36
C GLU A 437 7.55 21.32 32.12
N LEU A 438 7.47 21.89 30.92
CA LEU A 438 7.61 21.15 29.65
C LEU A 438 8.92 20.36 29.65
N SER A 439 8.82 19.04 29.51
CA SER A 439 9.96 18.15 29.34
C SER A 439 10.29 18.01 27.86
N VAL A 440 11.56 18.18 27.47
CA VAL A 440 11.98 18.10 26.06
C VAL A 440 13.11 17.10 25.87
N GLN A 441 13.04 16.30 24.80
CA GLN A 441 14.08 15.36 24.38
C GLN A 441 14.25 15.44 22.86
N PHE A 442 15.49 15.33 22.37
CA PHE A 442 15.78 15.47 20.94
C PHE A 442 16.68 14.34 20.44
N TYR A 443 16.38 13.86 19.23
CA TYR A 443 17.09 12.78 18.57
C TYR A 443 17.41 13.15 17.13
N PRO A 444 18.58 12.76 16.60
CA PRO A 444 18.96 13.11 15.22
C PRO A 444 18.09 12.41 14.17
N ASP A 445 17.63 11.19 14.47
CA ASP A 445 16.80 10.40 13.57
C ASP A 445 15.91 9.41 14.34
N THR A 446 14.99 8.77 13.61
CA THR A 446 14.02 7.83 14.17
C THR A 446 14.66 6.54 14.68
N GLU A 447 15.79 6.09 14.12
CA GLU A 447 16.48 4.88 14.62
C GLU A 447 17.14 5.15 15.97
N ALA A 448 17.76 6.32 16.13
CA ALA A 448 18.35 6.76 17.39
C ALA A 448 17.30 6.78 18.51
N PHE A 449 16.11 7.32 18.22
CA PHE A 449 15.01 7.29 19.17
C PHE A 449 14.50 5.86 19.45
N LEU A 450 14.23 5.06 18.41
CA LEU A 450 13.70 3.70 18.58
C LEU A 450 14.65 2.75 19.34
N LYS A 451 15.97 3.02 19.34
CA LYS A 451 16.95 2.25 20.12
C LYS A 451 16.84 2.47 21.62
N VAL A 452 16.43 3.67 22.04
CA VAL A 452 16.43 4.08 23.46
C VAL A 452 15.03 4.29 24.04
N MET A 453 14.01 4.38 23.18
CA MET A 453 12.60 4.48 23.56
C MET A 453 12.22 3.36 24.53
N ASP A 454 11.65 3.75 25.67
CA ASP A 454 10.89 2.88 26.54
C ASP A 454 9.39 3.22 26.41
N PRO A 455 8.56 2.34 25.82
CA PRO A 455 7.12 2.57 25.72
C PRO A 455 6.44 2.76 27.08
N ALA A 456 6.92 2.10 28.14
CA ALA A 456 6.35 2.24 29.49
C ALA A 456 6.53 3.66 30.05
N ALA A 457 7.58 4.37 29.66
CA ALA A 457 7.78 5.76 30.09
C ALA A 457 6.72 6.72 29.51
N LEU A 458 6.04 6.33 28.43
CA LEU A 458 5.00 7.12 27.76
C LEU A 458 3.59 6.61 28.07
N SER A 459 3.45 5.54 28.87
CA SER A 459 2.19 4.84 29.08
C SER A 459 1.14 5.61 29.89
N HIS A 460 1.52 6.68 30.59
CA HIS A 460 0.62 7.51 31.41
C HIS A 460 0.22 8.83 30.74
N SER A 461 0.44 8.96 29.42
CA SER A 461 0.16 10.18 28.66
C SER A 461 -0.65 9.90 27.40
N ALA A 462 -1.42 10.89 26.97
CA ALA A 462 -1.99 10.93 25.64
C ALA A 462 -0.90 11.33 24.64
N VAL A 463 -0.63 10.48 23.64
CA VAL A 463 0.49 10.67 22.73
C VAL A 463 0.01 11.10 21.36
N LEU A 464 0.56 12.18 20.80
CA LEU A 464 0.45 12.53 19.39
C LEU A 464 1.79 12.26 18.70
N VAL A 465 1.78 11.40 17.68
CA VAL A 465 2.94 11.16 16.82
C VAL A 465 2.69 11.85 15.48
N LYS A 466 3.47 12.88 15.17
CA LYS A 466 3.33 13.67 13.96
C LYS A 466 4.66 13.81 13.23
N GLY A 467 4.68 13.58 11.92
CA GLY A 467 5.93 13.75 11.18
C GLY A 467 5.82 13.68 9.66
N SER A 468 6.89 14.14 9.02
CA SER A 468 7.10 14.08 7.58
C SER A 468 7.44 12.66 7.15
N ARG A 469 6.90 12.20 6.01
CA ARG A 469 7.05 10.82 5.51
C ARG A 469 8.47 10.22 5.56
N PRO A 470 9.56 10.95 5.23
CA PRO A 470 10.91 10.39 5.26
C PRO A 470 11.37 9.85 6.62
N PHE A 471 10.81 10.36 7.72
CA PHE A 471 11.16 9.93 9.08
C PHE A 471 10.52 8.59 9.47
N ARG A 472 9.49 8.13 8.75
CA ARG A 472 8.82 6.85 9.02
C ARG A 472 8.37 6.69 10.48
N LEU A 473 7.80 7.75 11.05
CA LEU A 473 7.35 7.76 12.45
C LEU A 473 6.21 6.79 12.73
N GLU A 474 5.56 6.19 11.73
CA GLU A 474 4.60 5.09 11.94
C GLU A 474 5.20 3.93 12.76
N ARG A 475 6.52 3.75 12.71
CA ARG A 475 7.23 2.74 13.52
C ARG A 475 7.22 3.08 15.01
N VAL A 476 7.20 4.37 15.35
CA VAL A 476 7.03 4.85 16.73
C VAL A 476 5.61 4.59 17.19
N SER A 477 4.62 4.96 16.38
CA SER A 477 3.20 4.70 16.66
C SER A 477 2.94 3.21 16.93
N HIS A 478 3.48 2.32 16.08
CA HIS A 478 3.35 0.86 16.26
C HIS A 478 3.96 0.33 17.56
N ARG A 479 4.97 1.00 18.14
CA ARG A 479 5.53 0.60 19.45
C ARG A 479 4.72 1.11 20.64
N LEU A 480 4.01 2.24 20.46
CA LEU A 480 3.20 2.89 21.50
C LEU A 480 1.74 2.47 21.48
N GLU A 481 1.30 1.84 20.39
CA GLU A 481 -0.04 1.28 20.30
C GLU A 481 -0.22 0.24 21.39
N GLY A 482 -1.16 0.51 22.28
CA GLY A 482 -1.65 -0.47 23.24
C GLY A 482 -2.20 -1.63 22.43
N ARG A 483 -1.64 -2.83 22.65
CA ARG A 483 -2.14 -4.06 22.06
C ARG A 483 -3.53 -4.36 22.62
N ILE A 484 -4.53 -3.64 22.14
CA ILE A 484 -5.93 -3.93 22.31
C ILE A 484 -6.39 -4.24 20.90
N HIS A 485 -6.42 -5.53 20.60
CA HIS A 485 -6.83 -6.08 19.31
C HIS A 485 -8.16 -5.44 18.86
N ARG A 486 -8.11 -4.45 17.95
CA ARG A 486 -9.33 -3.83 17.40
C ARG A 486 -9.47 -3.91 15.88
N THR A 487 -8.45 -4.41 15.18
CA THR A 487 -8.70 -5.23 13.99
C THR A 487 -8.52 -6.68 14.40
N VAL A 488 -9.61 -7.34 14.74
CA VAL A 488 -9.59 -8.77 15.03
C VAL A 488 -9.90 -9.48 13.72
N LEU A 489 -8.86 -10.01 13.06
CA LEU A 489 -9.07 -11.14 12.17
C LEU A 489 -9.26 -12.36 13.07
N GLU A 490 -10.51 -12.71 13.34
CA GLU A 490 -10.80 -13.95 14.05
C GLU A 490 -10.53 -15.12 13.11
N VAL A 491 -9.33 -15.69 13.24
CA VAL A 491 -9.06 -17.01 12.67
C VAL A 491 -9.85 -18.02 13.52
N ASN A 492 -11.02 -18.40 13.01
CA ASN A 492 -11.83 -19.41 13.65
C ASN A 492 -11.14 -20.77 13.53
N LEU A 493 -10.41 -21.16 14.57
CA LEU A 493 -9.69 -22.43 14.64
C LEU A 493 -10.63 -23.65 14.49
N LYS A 494 -11.91 -23.54 14.91
CA LYS A 494 -12.90 -24.60 14.65
C LYS A 494 -13.24 -24.72 13.17
N ALA A 495 -13.26 -23.62 12.42
CA ALA A 495 -13.44 -23.67 10.97
C ALA A 495 -12.21 -24.26 10.28
N VAL A 496 -11.00 -23.97 10.78
CA VAL A 496 -9.76 -24.61 10.30
C VAL A 496 -9.79 -26.12 10.58
N GLU A 497 -10.17 -26.53 11.79
CA GLU A 497 -10.36 -27.94 12.16
C GLU A 497 -11.42 -28.61 11.28
N TYR A 498 -12.56 -27.95 11.05
CA TYR A 498 -13.61 -28.44 10.16
C TYR A 498 -13.08 -28.65 8.74
N ASN A 499 -12.41 -27.66 8.15
CA ASN A 499 -11.84 -27.76 6.81
C ASN A 499 -10.79 -28.87 6.72
N LEU A 500 -9.92 -28.96 7.72
CA LEU A 500 -8.92 -30.02 7.83
C LEU A 500 -9.58 -31.40 7.86
N ASN A 501 -10.61 -31.58 8.67
CA ASN A 501 -11.35 -32.84 8.79
C ASN A 501 -12.22 -33.14 7.55
N TYR A 502 -12.75 -32.13 6.89
CA TYR A 502 -13.49 -32.24 5.64
C TYR A 502 -12.59 -32.82 4.55
N PHE A 503 -11.45 -32.18 4.26
CA PHE A 503 -10.50 -32.71 3.27
C PHE A 503 -9.94 -34.07 3.68
N ARG A 504 -9.63 -34.30 4.95
CA ARG A 504 -9.24 -35.64 5.43
C ARG A 504 -10.32 -36.70 5.22
N GLY A 505 -11.59 -36.35 5.37
CA GLY A 505 -12.73 -37.25 5.16
C GLY A 505 -12.92 -37.67 3.70
N LEU A 506 -12.47 -36.85 2.75
CA LEU A 506 -12.47 -37.16 1.31
C LEU A 506 -11.29 -38.04 0.90
N LEU A 507 -10.22 -38.05 1.70
CA LEU A 507 -8.99 -38.79 1.40
C LEU A 507 -9.08 -40.25 1.85
N LYS A 508 -8.45 -41.13 1.06
CA LYS A 508 -8.32 -42.54 1.43
C LYS A 508 -7.39 -42.71 2.64
N PRO A 509 -7.58 -43.73 3.50
CA PRO A 509 -6.68 -44.02 4.60
C PRO A 509 -5.21 -44.13 4.15
N GLY A 510 -4.32 -43.44 4.84
CA GLY A 510 -2.87 -43.42 4.54
C GLY A 510 -2.43 -42.34 3.55
N VAL A 511 -3.35 -41.56 2.97
CA VAL A 511 -2.99 -40.38 2.17
C VAL A 511 -2.67 -39.22 3.11
N LYS A 512 -1.46 -38.68 2.97
CA LYS A 512 -0.98 -37.55 3.78
C LYS A 512 -1.50 -36.22 3.27
N LEU A 513 -1.63 -35.25 4.17
CA LEU A 513 -2.08 -33.90 3.86
C LEU A 513 -0.99 -32.85 4.14
N LEU A 514 -0.73 -32.01 3.14
CA LEU A 514 0.14 -30.83 3.21
C LEU A 514 -0.74 -29.58 3.26
N VAL A 515 -0.55 -28.73 4.28
CA VAL A 515 -1.23 -27.42 4.36
C VAL A 515 -0.23 -26.31 4.06
N LEU A 516 -0.54 -25.46 3.07
CA LEU A 516 0.32 -24.32 2.73
C LEU A 516 -0.02 -23.10 3.59
N LEU A 517 0.97 -22.59 4.30
CA LEU A 517 0.94 -21.34 5.07
C LEU A 517 1.79 -20.29 4.33
N LYS A 518 1.24 -19.70 3.26
CA LYS A 518 1.95 -18.69 2.46
C LYS A 518 1.85 -17.29 3.10
N ALA A 519 2.88 -16.46 2.90
CA ALA A 519 2.90 -15.04 3.28
C ALA A 519 2.65 -14.80 4.79
N PHE A 520 3.29 -15.60 5.66
CA PHE A 520 3.08 -15.55 7.12
C PHE A 520 1.60 -15.72 7.55
N ALA A 521 0.82 -16.55 6.84
CA ALA A 521 -0.63 -16.62 7.00
C ALA A 521 -1.31 -15.23 6.81
N TYR A 522 -0.80 -14.44 5.86
CA TYR A 522 -1.16 -13.04 5.61
C TYR A 522 -0.89 -12.08 6.79
N GLY A 523 0.12 -12.36 7.60
CA GLY A 523 0.52 -11.55 8.77
C GLY A 523 -0.24 -11.86 10.06
N ASN A 524 -0.92 -13.01 10.14
CA ASN A 524 -1.92 -13.32 11.18
C ASN A 524 -1.51 -14.42 12.18
N GLY A 525 -0.22 -14.57 12.47
CA GLY A 525 0.26 -15.59 13.42
C GLY A 525 0.44 -16.98 12.80
N SER A 526 1.38 -17.08 11.84
CA SER A 526 1.74 -18.34 11.18
C SER A 526 2.19 -19.42 12.17
N ALA A 527 2.83 -19.02 13.28
CA ALA A 527 3.28 -19.89 14.35
C ALA A 527 2.11 -20.55 15.10
N GLU A 528 1.09 -19.79 15.49
CA GLU A 528 -0.09 -20.26 16.21
C GLU A 528 -0.90 -21.22 15.35
N LEU A 529 -1.11 -20.88 14.07
CA LEU A 529 -1.82 -21.75 13.14
C LEU A 529 -1.04 -23.04 12.84
N ALA A 530 0.29 -22.96 12.68
CA ALA A 530 1.12 -24.15 12.50
C ALA A 530 1.12 -25.05 13.76
N ALA A 531 1.17 -24.45 14.96
CA ALA A 531 1.06 -25.18 16.22
C ALA A 531 -0.31 -25.86 16.36
N PHE A 532 -1.39 -25.18 15.95
CA PHE A 532 -2.74 -25.74 15.91
C PHE A 532 -2.86 -26.91 14.93
N LEU A 533 -2.39 -26.75 13.69
CA LEU A 533 -2.37 -27.82 12.70
C LEU A 533 -1.54 -29.02 13.16
N GLN A 534 -0.40 -28.78 13.80
CA GLN A 534 0.42 -29.82 14.43
C GLN A 534 -0.32 -30.54 15.57
N TYR A 535 -1.05 -29.81 16.42
CA TYR A 535 -1.89 -30.42 17.47
C TYR A 535 -2.96 -31.34 16.86
N HIS A 536 -3.57 -30.93 15.74
CA HIS A 536 -4.45 -31.76 14.92
C HIS A 536 -3.72 -32.76 14.01
N ARG A 537 -2.43 -33.01 14.25
CA ARG A 537 -1.59 -34.02 13.60
C ARG A 537 -1.50 -33.90 12.09
N ILE A 538 -1.38 -32.67 11.57
CA ILE A 538 -1.10 -32.48 10.13
C ILE A 538 0.20 -33.20 9.74
N ASP A 539 0.27 -33.76 8.54
CA ASP A 539 1.46 -34.50 8.11
C ASP A 539 2.59 -33.56 7.69
N TYR A 540 2.27 -32.47 6.98
CA TYR A 540 3.22 -31.49 6.48
C TYR A 540 2.65 -30.07 6.50
N VAL A 541 3.55 -29.10 6.68
CA VAL A 541 3.29 -27.68 6.44
C VAL A 541 4.17 -27.20 5.29
N GLY A 542 3.69 -26.30 4.45
CA GLY A 542 4.49 -25.68 3.38
C GLY A 542 4.53 -24.16 3.47
N VAL A 543 5.68 -23.56 3.24
CA VAL A 543 5.92 -22.11 3.28
C VAL A 543 6.56 -21.64 1.97
N ALA A 544 6.46 -20.34 1.66
CA ALA A 544 7.00 -19.81 0.41
C ALA A 544 8.53 -19.70 0.44
N PHE A 545 9.07 -19.18 1.54
CA PHE A 545 10.49 -18.86 1.69
C PHE A 545 11.10 -19.45 2.97
N ALA A 546 12.43 -19.49 3.04
CA ALA A 546 13.15 -20.12 4.15
C ALA A 546 12.97 -19.39 5.48
N ASP A 547 12.89 -18.06 5.48
CA ASP A 547 12.67 -17.21 6.65
C ASP A 547 11.33 -17.51 7.34
N GLU A 548 10.25 -17.67 6.57
CA GLU A 548 8.95 -18.12 7.08
C GLU A 548 9.07 -19.46 7.82
N GLY A 549 9.81 -20.43 7.24
CA GLY A 549 10.03 -21.73 7.85
C GLY A 549 10.89 -21.66 9.12
N VAL A 550 11.90 -20.79 9.13
CA VAL A 550 12.77 -20.56 10.30
C VAL A 550 11.96 -20.02 11.47
N GLU A 551 11.02 -19.10 11.23
CA GLU A 551 10.13 -18.59 12.26
C GLU A 551 9.24 -19.69 12.86
N LEU A 552 8.63 -20.54 12.02
CA LEU A 552 7.85 -21.68 12.50
C LEU A 552 8.69 -22.64 13.36
N ARG A 553 9.94 -22.90 12.97
CA ARG A 553 10.87 -23.73 13.76
C ARG A 553 11.21 -23.09 15.10
N ARG A 554 11.50 -21.78 15.12
CA ARG A 554 11.75 -21.03 16.36
C ARG A 554 10.54 -21.02 17.29
N ALA A 555 9.34 -21.05 16.73
CA ALA A 555 8.08 -21.19 17.48
C ALA A 555 7.78 -22.63 17.95
N GLY A 556 8.67 -23.59 17.70
CA GLY A 556 8.54 -24.97 18.21
C GLY A 556 7.73 -25.92 17.33
N VAL A 557 7.44 -25.55 16.08
CA VAL A 557 6.81 -26.47 15.10
C VAL A 557 7.79 -27.58 14.74
N GLN A 558 7.38 -28.83 14.92
CA GLN A 558 8.18 -30.05 14.72
C GLN A 558 7.79 -30.85 13.48
N VAL A 559 6.56 -30.69 12.97
CA VAL A 559 6.14 -31.32 11.70
C VAL A 559 7.09 -30.93 10.56
N PRO A 560 7.29 -31.79 9.54
CA PRO A 560 8.05 -31.44 8.35
C PRO A 560 7.54 -30.14 7.69
N ILE A 561 8.48 -29.26 7.31
CA ILE A 561 8.18 -27.97 6.69
C ILE A 561 8.83 -27.94 5.30
N LEU A 562 7.99 -27.93 4.26
CA LEU A 562 8.40 -27.79 2.87
C LEU A 562 8.59 -26.31 2.53
N VAL A 563 9.75 -25.94 1.97
CA VAL A 563 10.02 -24.59 1.46
C VAL A 563 9.94 -24.59 -0.06
N LEU A 564 8.97 -23.86 -0.62
CA LEU A 564 8.64 -23.90 -2.05
C LEU A 564 9.64 -23.16 -2.94
N ASN A 565 10.29 -22.11 -2.43
CA ASN A 565 11.23 -21.31 -3.21
C ASN A 565 12.57 -21.14 -2.46
N PRO A 566 13.38 -22.20 -2.36
CA PRO A 566 14.69 -22.11 -1.74
C PRO A 566 15.67 -21.31 -2.63
N ALA A 567 16.48 -20.45 -2.02
CA ALA A 567 17.47 -19.62 -2.69
C ALA A 567 18.90 -19.93 -2.16
N PRO A 568 19.97 -19.71 -2.96
CA PRO A 568 21.34 -20.09 -2.58
C PRO A 568 21.84 -19.53 -1.24
N ASP A 569 21.48 -18.28 -0.93
CA ASP A 569 21.78 -17.60 0.33
C ASP A 569 21.05 -18.21 1.54
N SER A 570 19.98 -18.97 1.31
CA SER A 570 19.16 -19.60 2.35
C SER A 570 19.51 -21.05 2.67
N TYR A 571 20.30 -21.75 1.85
CA TYR A 571 20.51 -23.20 1.98
C TYR A 571 21.12 -23.63 3.32
N ALA A 572 22.10 -22.87 3.83
CA ALA A 572 22.66 -23.13 5.16
C ALA A 572 21.60 -22.99 6.27
N SER A 573 20.70 -22.01 6.13
CA SER A 573 19.60 -21.78 7.06
C SER A 573 18.57 -22.92 7.04
N LEU A 574 18.25 -23.45 5.84
CA LEU A 574 17.37 -24.61 5.68
C LEU A 574 17.91 -25.81 6.47
N ILE A 575 19.20 -26.13 6.30
CA ILE A 575 19.85 -27.23 7.00
C ILE A 575 19.85 -26.99 8.51
N ALA A 576 20.28 -25.81 8.96
CA ALA A 576 20.36 -25.45 10.37
C ALA A 576 19.00 -25.57 11.10
N HIS A 577 17.90 -25.25 10.41
CA HIS A 577 16.55 -25.27 10.97
C HIS A 577 15.72 -26.50 10.55
N ARG A 578 16.31 -27.49 9.87
CA ARG A 578 15.63 -28.73 9.44
C ARG A 578 14.39 -28.45 8.58
N LEU A 579 14.55 -27.65 7.53
CA LEU A 579 13.53 -27.30 6.54
C LEU A 579 13.78 -28.04 5.23
N GLU A 580 12.74 -28.63 4.64
CA GLU A 580 12.85 -29.51 3.46
C GLU A 580 12.66 -28.68 2.18
N PRO A 581 13.66 -28.54 1.28
CA PRO A 581 13.52 -27.71 0.08
C PRO A 581 12.76 -28.38 -1.08
N GLU A 582 12.04 -27.56 -1.84
CA GLU A 582 11.56 -27.86 -3.19
C GLU A 582 12.71 -27.74 -4.21
N LEU A 583 12.99 -28.81 -4.96
CA LEU A 583 13.93 -28.83 -6.08
C LEU A 583 13.13 -28.79 -7.38
N PHE A 584 13.07 -27.61 -7.99
CA PHE A 584 12.28 -27.34 -9.19
C PHE A 584 13.10 -27.11 -10.46
N SER A 585 14.43 -27.17 -10.38
CA SER A 585 15.35 -27.10 -11.52
C SER A 585 16.63 -27.88 -11.22
N LEU A 586 17.36 -28.28 -12.27
CA LEU A 586 18.63 -29.00 -12.11
C LEU A 586 19.69 -28.15 -11.39
N ALA A 587 19.70 -26.84 -11.62
CA ALA A 587 20.61 -25.91 -10.93
C ALA A 587 20.38 -25.92 -9.41
N VAL A 588 19.12 -25.74 -8.98
CA VAL A 588 18.75 -25.79 -7.56
C VAL A 588 19.07 -27.16 -6.96
N ALA A 589 18.80 -28.25 -7.68
CA ALA A 589 19.10 -29.59 -7.22
C ALA A 589 20.60 -29.82 -7.01
N TYR A 590 21.44 -29.39 -7.97
CA TYR A 590 22.89 -29.51 -7.90
C TYR A 590 23.47 -28.68 -6.75
N ASP A 591 23.08 -27.40 -6.68
CA ASP A 591 23.61 -26.49 -5.67
C ASP A 591 23.23 -26.93 -4.25
N PHE A 592 21.99 -27.36 -4.03
CA PHE A 592 21.57 -27.84 -2.72
C PHE A 592 22.24 -29.17 -2.36
N ALA A 593 22.37 -30.11 -3.30
CA ALA A 593 23.06 -31.38 -3.06
C ALA A 593 24.53 -31.18 -2.63
N ARG A 594 25.21 -30.21 -3.27
CA ARG A 594 26.57 -29.78 -2.91
C ARG A 594 26.62 -29.19 -1.51
N VAL A 595 25.74 -28.23 -1.19
CA VAL A 595 25.71 -27.62 0.15
C VAL A 595 25.37 -28.63 1.24
N ALA A 596 24.43 -29.55 0.98
CA ALA A 596 24.11 -30.63 1.91
C ALA A 596 25.30 -31.57 2.13
N HIS A 597 26.09 -31.85 1.08
CA HIS A 597 27.31 -32.64 1.18
C HIS A 597 28.39 -31.93 2.00
N GLU A 598 28.64 -30.65 1.73
CA GLU A 598 29.59 -29.80 2.47
C GLU A 598 29.21 -29.67 3.95
N ALA A 599 27.91 -29.62 4.26
CA ALA A 599 27.37 -29.63 5.62
C ALA A 599 27.42 -31.02 6.30
N GLY A 600 27.92 -32.05 5.63
CA GLY A 600 28.04 -33.41 6.17
C GLY A 600 26.71 -34.14 6.34
N CYS A 601 25.65 -33.72 5.64
CA CYS A 601 24.34 -34.35 5.72
C CYS A 601 24.39 -35.77 5.13
N LYS A 602 23.52 -36.65 5.65
CA LYS A 602 23.29 -38.00 5.11
C LYS A 602 21.81 -38.19 4.89
N GLY A 603 21.38 -38.25 3.63
CA GLY A 603 19.99 -38.43 3.25
C GLY A 603 19.05 -37.30 3.71
N TYR A 604 19.47 -36.03 3.59
CA TYR A 604 18.63 -34.87 3.91
C TYR A 604 17.37 -34.84 3.04
N PRO A 605 16.16 -34.71 3.62
CA PRO A 605 14.91 -34.79 2.87
C PRO A 605 14.75 -33.62 1.88
N VAL A 606 14.43 -33.93 0.63
CA VAL A 606 14.17 -32.97 -0.45
C VAL A 606 12.93 -33.35 -1.25
N HIS A 607 12.28 -32.37 -1.89
CA HIS A 607 11.04 -32.59 -2.64
C HIS A 607 11.22 -32.22 -4.11
N ILE A 608 10.96 -33.16 -5.02
CA ILE A 608 11.12 -32.94 -6.45
C ILE A 608 9.82 -32.39 -7.04
N LYS A 609 9.89 -31.26 -7.71
CA LYS A 609 8.75 -30.70 -8.44
C LYS A 609 8.89 -30.89 -9.93
N LEU A 610 7.86 -31.49 -10.52
CA LEU A 610 7.76 -31.73 -11.95
C LEU A 610 6.81 -30.72 -12.58
N ASP A 611 7.18 -30.20 -13.75
CA ASP A 611 6.26 -29.44 -14.59
C ASP A 611 5.53 -30.39 -15.55
N THR A 612 4.20 -30.45 -15.42
CA THR A 612 3.32 -31.32 -16.21
C THR A 612 2.28 -30.53 -17.01
N GLY A 613 2.61 -29.28 -17.35
CA GLY A 613 1.77 -28.41 -18.19
C GLY A 613 1.38 -27.07 -17.58
N MET A 614 1.85 -26.76 -16.36
CA MET A 614 1.65 -25.42 -15.77
C MET A 614 2.66 -24.41 -16.36
N HIS A 615 3.81 -24.88 -16.86
CA HIS A 615 4.85 -24.09 -17.55
C HIS A 615 5.33 -22.86 -16.78
N ARG A 616 5.29 -22.95 -15.45
CA ARG A 616 5.69 -21.89 -14.53
C ARG A 616 7.02 -22.22 -13.86
N VAL A 617 7.06 -23.33 -13.12
CA VAL A 617 8.21 -23.78 -12.31
C VAL A 617 8.12 -25.30 -12.14
N GLY A 618 9.21 -26.03 -12.41
CA GLY A 618 9.33 -27.48 -12.24
C GLY A 618 10.27 -28.11 -13.27
N LEU A 619 10.78 -29.30 -12.94
CA LEU A 619 11.62 -30.11 -13.82
C LEU A 619 10.79 -30.71 -14.96
N GLN A 620 11.31 -30.62 -16.18
CA GLN A 620 10.67 -31.15 -17.37
C GLN A 620 11.10 -32.60 -17.63
N ARG A 621 10.43 -33.26 -18.58
CA ARG A 621 10.74 -34.65 -18.96
C ARG A 621 12.21 -34.85 -19.36
N ASP A 622 12.80 -33.87 -20.04
CA ASP A 622 14.18 -33.95 -20.52
C ASP A 622 15.20 -33.84 -19.37
N ASP A 623 14.81 -33.24 -18.24
CA ASP A 623 15.68 -33.10 -17.06
C ASP A 623 15.80 -34.42 -16.26
N ILE A 624 14.86 -35.35 -16.43
CA ILE A 624 14.73 -36.54 -15.58
C ILE A 624 15.99 -37.39 -15.58
N ARG A 625 16.62 -37.59 -16.75
CA ARG A 625 17.86 -38.39 -16.84
C ARG A 625 19.01 -37.77 -16.05
N LEU A 626 19.16 -36.45 -16.13
CA LEU A 626 20.22 -35.72 -15.41
C LEU A 626 19.93 -35.70 -13.91
N LEU A 627 18.66 -35.54 -13.52
CA LEU A 627 18.25 -35.64 -12.12
C LEU A 627 18.58 -37.03 -11.55
N GLN A 628 18.30 -38.11 -12.28
CA GLN A 628 18.58 -39.49 -11.84
C GLN A 628 20.08 -39.70 -11.59
N ALA A 629 20.94 -39.21 -12.49
CA ALA A 629 22.38 -39.27 -12.31
C ALA A 629 22.82 -38.48 -11.06
N LEU A 630 22.32 -37.26 -10.88
CA LEU A 630 22.61 -36.43 -9.70
C LEU A 630 22.19 -37.14 -8.40
N LEU A 631 20.99 -37.72 -8.35
CA LEU A 631 20.46 -38.41 -7.18
C LEU A 631 21.25 -39.67 -6.83
N ALA A 632 21.77 -40.39 -7.83
CA ALA A 632 22.63 -41.55 -7.61
C ALA A 632 23.98 -41.17 -6.96
N ASP A 633 24.54 -40.03 -7.36
CA ASP A 633 25.84 -39.54 -6.87
C ASP A 633 25.75 -38.68 -5.60
N SER A 634 24.55 -38.42 -5.09
CA SER A 634 24.31 -37.49 -3.97
C SER A 634 23.73 -38.20 -2.73
N PRO A 635 24.52 -38.98 -1.96
CA PRO A 635 24.05 -39.62 -0.73
C PRO A 635 23.72 -38.61 0.39
N SER A 636 24.08 -37.34 0.20
CA SER A 636 23.77 -36.24 1.11
C SER A 636 22.28 -35.89 1.17
N ILE A 637 21.52 -36.21 0.12
CA ILE A 637 20.08 -35.91 0.01
C ILE A 637 19.25 -37.18 -0.20
N ARG A 638 17.96 -37.12 0.17
CA ARG A 638 16.98 -38.20 0.00
C ARG A 638 15.66 -37.59 -0.48
N VAL A 639 15.10 -38.13 -1.55
CA VAL A 639 13.82 -37.68 -2.08
C VAL A 639 12.69 -38.07 -1.12
N ALA A 640 12.10 -37.10 -0.44
CA ALA A 640 10.97 -37.31 0.46
C ALA A 640 9.66 -37.42 -0.33
N SER A 641 9.45 -36.51 -1.30
CA SER A 641 8.32 -36.59 -2.23
C SER A 641 8.66 -36.14 -3.65
N ILE A 642 7.80 -36.54 -4.59
CA ILE A 642 7.73 -36.05 -5.95
C ILE A 642 6.32 -35.48 -6.14
N PHE A 643 6.21 -34.28 -6.70
CA PHE A 643 4.91 -33.64 -6.90
C PHE A 643 4.83 -32.74 -8.12
N THR A 644 3.62 -32.34 -8.47
CA THR A 644 3.33 -31.35 -9.52
C THR A 644 2.12 -30.49 -9.12
N HIS A 645 1.82 -29.45 -9.89
CA HIS A 645 0.64 -28.62 -9.72
C HIS A 645 -0.32 -28.80 -10.90
N LEU A 646 -1.58 -29.09 -10.59
CA LEU A 646 -2.67 -29.08 -11.57
C LEU A 646 -3.09 -27.64 -11.84
N ALA A 647 -3.23 -27.27 -13.12
CA ALA A 647 -3.49 -25.90 -13.50
C ALA A 647 -4.98 -25.48 -13.33
N VAL A 648 -5.90 -26.42 -13.59
CA VAL A 648 -7.34 -26.17 -13.75
C VAL A 648 -8.20 -27.30 -13.18
N ALA A 649 -7.79 -27.85 -12.03
CA ALA A 649 -8.50 -28.97 -11.40
C ALA A 649 -9.94 -28.61 -10.96
N ASP A 650 -10.28 -27.34 -10.86
CA ASP A 650 -11.58 -26.78 -10.52
C ASP A 650 -12.52 -26.58 -11.72
N GLU A 651 -12.05 -26.80 -12.96
CA GLU A 651 -12.85 -26.62 -14.19
C GLU A 651 -13.20 -27.97 -14.85
N PRO A 652 -14.44 -28.48 -14.73
CA PRO A 652 -14.84 -29.74 -15.36
C PRO A 652 -14.67 -29.78 -16.89
N SER A 653 -14.82 -28.63 -17.55
CA SER A 653 -14.59 -28.52 -19.00
C SER A 653 -13.14 -28.79 -19.41
N GLN A 654 -12.19 -28.71 -18.48
CA GLN A 654 -10.76 -28.93 -18.71
C GLN A 654 -10.27 -30.29 -18.17
N ASP A 655 -11.17 -31.20 -17.77
CA ASP A 655 -10.79 -32.54 -17.28
C ASP A 655 -9.85 -33.30 -18.22
N PRO A 656 -10.01 -33.26 -19.57
CA PRO A 656 -9.05 -33.90 -20.46
C PRO A 656 -7.62 -33.37 -20.29
N PHE A 657 -7.45 -32.07 -20.04
CA PHE A 657 -6.15 -31.47 -19.78
C PHE A 657 -5.60 -31.91 -18.42
N THR A 658 -6.40 -31.84 -17.36
CA THR A 658 -6.00 -32.30 -16.02
C THR A 658 -5.59 -33.76 -16.00
N LEU A 659 -6.35 -34.65 -16.66
CA LEU A 659 -6.02 -36.07 -16.79
C LEU A 659 -4.73 -36.29 -17.58
N ALA A 660 -4.44 -35.46 -18.60
CA ALA A 660 -3.17 -35.49 -19.31
C ALA A 660 -2.00 -35.11 -18.38
N GLN A 661 -2.16 -34.06 -17.55
CA GLN A 661 -1.15 -33.69 -16.55
C GLN A 661 -0.87 -34.85 -15.58
N LEU A 662 -1.91 -35.54 -15.11
CA LEU A 662 -1.79 -36.70 -14.21
C LEU A 662 -1.06 -37.87 -14.87
N ALA A 663 -1.35 -38.15 -16.14
CA ALA A 663 -0.68 -39.21 -16.90
C ALA A 663 0.81 -38.90 -17.12
N GLU A 664 1.13 -37.65 -17.43
CA GLU A 664 2.51 -37.18 -17.57
C GLU A 664 3.27 -37.25 -16.24
N PHE A 665 2.66 -36.74 -15.16
CA PHE A 665 3.20 -36.82 -13.80
C PHE A 665 3.55 -38.26 -13.43
N LYS A 666 2.60 -39.19 -13.62
CA LYS A 666 2.78 -40.60 -13.29
C LYS A 666 3.96 -41.19 -14.03
N THR A 667 4.06 -40.92 -15.33
CA THR A 667 5.16 -41.40 -16.18
C THR A 667 6.52 -40.92 -15.66
N MET A 668 6.65 -39.61 -15.40
CA MET A 668 7.91 -39.02 -14.94
C MET A 668 8.27 -39.47 -13.52
N ALA A 669 7.29 -39.50 -12.61
CA ALA A 669 7.50 -39.93 -11.23
C ALA A 669 7.88 -41.42 -11.14
N GLU A 670 7.26 -42.30 -11.94
CA GLU A 670 7.61 -43.72 -12.00
C GLU A 670 9.04 -43.92 -12.51
N SER A 671 9.47 -43.14 -13.51
CA SER A 671 10.86 -43.16 -13.99
C SER A 671 11.85 -42.80 -12.87
N ILE A 672 11.60 -41.73 -12.12
CA ILE A 672 12.43 -41.37 -10.96
C ILE A 672 12.36 -42.46 -9.87
N CYS A 673 11.20 -43.02 -9.59
CA CYS A 673 11.06 -44.06 -8.56
C CYS A 673 11.85 -45.33 -8.91
N GLN A 674 11.97 -45.69 -10.19
CA GLN A 674 12.75 -46.86 -10.63
C GLN A 674 14.26 -46.69 -10.38
N SER A 675 14.78 -45.45 -10.42
CA SER A 675 16.18 -45.18 -10.09
C SER A 675 16.43 -45.06 -8.59
N LEU A 676 15.38 -44.89 -7.77
CA LEU A 676 15.49 -44.83 -6.32
C LEU A 676 15.33 -46.25 -5.75
N HIS A 677 16.23 -46.68 -4.85
CA HIS A 677 16.09 -47.96 -4.12
C HIS A 677 14.96 -47.96 -3.08
N TYR A 678 14.08 -46.96 -3.11
CA TYR A 678 12.94 -46.77 -2.24
C TYR A 678 11.87 -45.96 -2.97
N ARG A 679 10.63 -46.02 -2.49
CA ARG A 679 9.53 -45.26 -3.09
C ARG A 679 9.25 -43.98 -2.29
N PRO A 680 9.49 -42.78 -2.87
CA PRO A 680 9.12 -41.52 -2.24
C PRO A 680 7.60 -41.32 -2.25
N MET A 681 7.12 -40.34 -1.49
CA MET A 681 5.71 -39.96 -1.51
C MET A 681 5.37 -39.30 -2.85
N LEU A 682 4.18 -39.57 -3.40
CA LEU A 682 3.68 -38.91 -4.59
C LEU A 682 2.52 -38.00 -4.19
N HIS A 683 2.61 -36.71 -4.52
CA HIS A 683 1.60 -35.72 -4.19
C HIS A 683 1.20 -34.95 -5.46
N VAL A 684 -0.09 -34.73 -5.68
CA VAL A 684 -0.56 -34.10 -6.94
C VAL A 684 -1.80 -33.24 -6.73
N LEU A 685 -2.74 -33.72 -5.92
CA LEU A 685 -4.04 -33.08 -5.77
C LEU A 685 -3.92 -31.82 -4.91
N ASN A 686 -4.37 -30.70 -5.47
CA ASN A 686 -4.74 -29.51 -4.71
C ASN A 686 -6.16 -29.67 -4.13
N SER A 687 -6.65 -28.70 -3.37
CA SER A 687 -7.98 -28.78 -2.73
C SER A 687 -9.11 -29.12 -3.71
N ALA A 688 -9.16 -28.49 -4.89
CA ALA A 688 -10.15 -28.79 -5.91
C ALA A 688 -10.06 -30.23 -6.42
N GLY A 689 -8.84 -30.75 -6.62
CA GLY A 689 -8.62 -32.15 -6.98
C GLY A 689 -8.87 -33.16 -5.86
N ILE A 690 -9.00 -32.73 -4.59
CA ILE A 690 -9.41 -33.62 -3.49
C ILE A 690 -10.93 -33.78 -3.47
N GLU A 691 -11.69 -32.74 -3.86
CA GLU A 691 -13.16 -32.73 -3.86
C GLU A 691 -13.77 -33.42 -5.08
N ARG A 692 -12.99 -33.63 -6.13
CA ARG A 692 -13.39 -34.21 -7.41
C ARG A 692 -12.71 -35.55 -7.62
#